data_AF-A0A2A2R701-F1
#
_entry.id   AF-A0A2A2R701-F1
#
_cell.length_a   1.000
_cell.length_b   1.000
_cell.length_c   1.000
_cell.angle_alpha   90.00
_cell.angle_beta   90.00
_cell.angle_gamma   90.00
#
_symmetry.space_group_name_H-M   'P 1'
#
loop_
_entity.id
_entity.type
_entity.pdbx_description
1 polymer ?
#
loop_
_entity_poly.entity_id
_entity_poly.type
_entity_poly.pdbx_seq_one_letter_code
_entity_poly.pdbx_strand_id
1 'polypeptide(L)'
;MMKLSYRWVGLIVWWSASGFAFANVSLPPFFSDHAVLQKAAKVPIWGKADPGEKVTVAVGDAKAEAVADAQGKWRVNLDLHDKAYGPYELVAEGKNRVVATDVVVGEVWLCSGQSNMEFTLKQADNAAQEIPASANPLLRHFHAKYVATSTPQETTEGKWELASPQTSGGFTAVGYFFGKKLQQTLNVPVGLLHTSWGATPVEAWTSVDSLSTVPDLKETTDKLLKDEATLPQRQQDYLAQYAAWEKKYNREDKPAPIAAFVAPTIDVNEWKKVTLPGDLAAAGVPDHGAIWVRRTVTVPPELSNRDWALDLAIIHDFDEVYWNGEKRGATTPQTPGANDHRLYYVPGPLVKAGDNVLAIRIFAPKGGAGISNSSAGFHGLFVSFAGEWLAKVEKELSPLDAEGKATYPVQPTKLPNPQKMPGHLFNGMIHPFIPYAIRGVIWYQGEGNAGRAYQYRTSMPLLVKDWRRQWGAGDFPFYLCQLASYGNKKKEPGESDMAELREAQTLTTLTVPNTGEAVLVDIGEDADIHPRNKKDAGERLAFVALSQTYGQNVPFSGPLYQSMVVEGDKVRISFKHVEGGLVAKPLPDRYQPTTLHPQTVPLVRNSPQSELEGFAICGEDQKWKWAEATIQGDTVIVSSPDVPKPVAVRYAWANSPLCNLTNRAGLPAVPFRTDDFPPITLNRKF
;
A
#
# COMPACT_ATOMS: atom_id res chain seq x y z
N MET A 1 4.47 70.27 45.87
CA MET A 1 4.46 69.24 44.81
C MET A 1 4.41 67.87 45.46
N MET A 2 3.28 67.19 45.45
CA MET A 2 3.21 65.74 45.72
C MET A 2 1.89 65.23 45.15
N LYS A 3 1.98 64.39 44.11
CA LYS A 3 0.85 63.72 43.47
C LYS A 3 0.49 62.47 44.28
N LEU A 4 -0.77 62.37 44.71
CA LEU A 4 -1.38 61.11 45.15
C LEU A 4 -1.86 60.36 43.90
N SER A 5 -1.47 59.09 43.77
CA SER A 5 -1.97 58.15 42.77
C SER A 5 -2.92 57.14 43.43
N TYR A 6 -4.19 57.15 43.03
CA TYR A 6 -5.17 56.11 43.36
C TYR A 6 -5.03 54.95 42.36
N ARG A 7 -4.86 53.72 42.87
CA ARG A 7 -4.95 52.48 42.09
C ARG A 7 -6.40 51.97 42.15
N TRP A 8 -7.06 51.90 41.00
CA TRP A 8 -8.33 51.19 40.82
C TRP A 8 -8.07 49.72 40.50
N VAL A 9 -8.67 48.81 41.27
CA VAL A 9 -8.73 47.38 40.97
C VAL A 9 -10.00 47.14 40.14
N GLY A 10 -9.85 46.83 38.85
CA GLY A 10 -10.95 46.43 37.99
C GLY A 10 -11.15 44.91 38.03
N LEU A 11 -12.29 44.46 38.54
CA LEU A 11 -12.78 43.09 38.37
C LEU A 11 -13.27 42.94 36.92
N ILE A 12 -12.62 42.10 36.11
CA ILE A 12 -13.12 41.71 34.79
C ILE A 12 -13.91 40.40 34.95
N VAL A 13 -15.23 40.49 34.86
CA VAL A 13 -16.12 39.32 34.74
C VAL A 13 -16.13 38.90 33.27
N TRP A 14 -15.59 37.73 32.96
CA TRP A 14 -15.71 37.12 31.62
C TRP A 14 -17.12 36.51 31.48
N TRP A 15 -17.97 37.14 30.67
CA TRP A 15 -19.16 36.49 30.11
C TRP A 15 -18.72 35.62 28.93
N SER A 16 -18.75 34.30 29.12
CA SER A 16 -18.68 33.34 28.02
C SER A 16 -19.99 33.41 27.22
N ALA A 17 -19.98 34.15 26.11
CA ALA A 17 -21.04 34.10 25.12
C ALA A 17 -21.02 32.72 24.44
N SER A 18 -21.87 31.81 24.92
CA SER A 18 -22.19 30.57 24.21
C SER A 18 -22.98 30.92 22.95
N GLY A 19 -22.26 31.19 21.85
CA GLY A 19 -22.89 31.27 20.54
C GLY A 19 -23.49 29.92 20.18
N PHE A 20 -24.81 29.85 20.04
CA PHE A 20 -25.45 28.70 19.40
C PHE A 20 -25.01 28.68 17.94
N ALA A 21 -24.09 27.79 17.59
CA ALA A 21 -23.79 27.49 16.20
C ALA A 21 -24.99 26.74 15.62
N PHE A 22 -25.76 27.38 14.74
CA PHE A 22 -26.82 26.72 13.98
C PHE A 22 -26.19 25.82 12.91
N ALA A 23 -26.49 24.52 12.97
CA ALA A 23 -26.05 23.54 11.99
C ALA A 23 -27.17 23.31 10.97
N ASN A 24 -27.03 23.90 9.78
CA ASN A 24 -27.91 23.61 8.65
C ASN A 24 -27.85 22.11 8.26
N VAL A 25 -28.94 21.60 7.67
CA VAL A 25 -28.95 20.30 7.00
C VAL A 25 -27.77 20.22 6.05
N SER A 26 -26.97 19.17 6.16
CA SER A 26 -25.80 18.90 5.34
C SER A 26 -25.67 17.41 5.05
N LEU A 27 -25.13 17.09 3.87
CA LEU A 27 -24.85 15.74 3.41
C LEU A 27 -23.33 15.53 3.29
N PRO A 28 -22.82 14.33 3.60
CA PRO A 28 -21.46 13.93 3.23
C PRO A 28 -21.17 14.10 1.73
N PRO A 29 -19.92 14.37 1.31
CA PRO A 29 -19.58 14.61 -0.10
C PRO A 29 -19.87 13.46 -1.08
N PHE A 30 -20.04 12.24 -0.61
CA PHE A 30 -20.45 11.11 -1.46
C PHE A 30 -21.96 11.08 -1.78
N PHE A 31 -22.77 11.94 -1.13
CA PHE A 31 -24.14 12.27 -1.51
C PHE A 31 -24.18 13.65 -2.19
N SER A 32 -23.51 13.75 -3.33
CA SER A 32 -23.36 14.98 -4.12
C SER A 32 -23.82 14.77 -5.56
N ASP A 33 -23.66 15.81 -6.39
CA ASP A 33 -23.94 15.71 -7.83
C ASP A 33 -23.28 14.48 -8.45
N HIS A 34 -23.97 13.85 -9.40
CA HIS A 34 -23.51 12.66 -10.11
C HIS A 34 -23.40 11.38 -9.25
N ALA A 35 -23.85 11.37 -8.00
CA ALA A 35 -23.78 10.19 -7.15
C ALA A 35 -24.50 8.96 -7.74
N VAL A 36 -23.99 7.77 -7.42
CA VAL A 36 -24.63 6.49 -7.73
C VAL A 36 -25.12 5.87 -6.44
N LEU A 37 -26.44 5.74 -6.27
CA LEU A 37 -27.06 5.04 -5.15
C LEU A 37 -27.31 3.58 -5.52
N GLN A 38 -27.06 2.65 -4.61
CA GLN A 38 -27.32 1.24 -4.85
C GLN A 38 -28.82 0.98 -5.05
N LYS A 39 -29.17 0.23 -6.09
CA LYS A 39 -30.51 -0.30 -6.31
C LYS A 39 -30.78 -1.42 -5.29
N ALA A 40 -31.45 -1.09 -4.19
CA ALA A 40 -31.76 -2.00 -3.09
C ALA A 40 -33.00 -1.55 -2.30
N ALA A 41 -33.58 -2.49 -1.53
CA ALA A 41 -34.77 -2.23 -0.71
C ALA A 41 -34.52 -1.32 0.51
N LYS A 42 -33.25 -1.17 0.90
CA LYS A 42 -32.84 -0.38 2.07
C LYS A 42 -31.55 0.36 1.77
N VAL A 43 -31.69 1.62 1.34
CA VAL A 43 -30.58 2.50 0.96
C VAL A 43 -30.42 3.59 2.01
N PRO A 44 -29.37 3.52 2.86
CA PRO A 44 -29.14 4.52 3.90
C PRO A 44 -28.70 5.85 3.30
N ILE A 45 -29.37 6.93 3.68
CA ILE A 45 -28.92 8.31 3.44
C ILE A 45 -28.87 9.02 4.79
N TRP A 46 -27.79 9.75 5.04
CA TRP A 46 -27.56 10.38 6.35
C TRP A 46 -26.83 11.71 6.20
N GLY A 47 -26.84 12.48 7.29
CA GLY A 47 -26.21 13.79 7.34
C GLY A 47 -26.23 14.41 8.73
N LYS A 48 -26.01 15.71 8.79
CA LYS A 48 -26.15 16.52 10.00
C LYS A 48 -27.25 17.56 9.85
N ALA A 49 -27.86 17.97 10.95
CA ALA A 49 -28.82 19.08 11.07
C ALA A 49 -28.84 19.56 12.54
N ASP A 50 -29.64 20.58 12.89
CA ASP A 50 -29.80 20.98 14.28
C ASP A 50 -30.43 19.84 15.11
N PRO A 51 -30.00 19.62 16.37
CA PRO A 51 -30.64 18.62 17.24
C PRO A 51 -32.16 18.80 17.33
N GLY A 52 -32.91 17.71 17.13
CA GLY A 52 -34.37 17.70 17.11
C GLY A 52 -35.01 18.20 15.80
N GLU A 53 -34.22 18.61 14.80
CA GLU A 53 -34.72 19.01 13.50
C GLU A 53 -35.27 17.81 12.72
N LYS A 54 -36.47 17.98 12.14
CA LYS A 54 -37.06 17.01 11.22
C LYS A 54 -36.47 17.22 9.83
N VAL A 55 -35.84 16.18 9.29
CA VAL A 55 -35.26 16.17 7.94
C VAL A 55 -36.01 15.19 7.07
N THR A 56 -36.40 15.65 5.89
CA THR A 56 -37.07 14.89 4.84
C THR A 56 -36.10 14.64 3.71
N VAL A 57 -35.96 13.38 3.28
CA VAL A 57 -35.08 13.00 2.17
C VAL A 57 -35.89 12.39 1.05
N ALA A 58 -35.63 12.80 -0.19
CA ALA A 58 -36.30 12.27 -1.38
C ALA A 58 -35.34 11.99 -2.53
N VAL A 59 -35.61 10.91 -3.28
CA VAL A 59 -35.01 10.58 -4.58
C VAL A 59 -36.15 10.22 -5.53
N GLY A 60 -36.55 11.16 -6.40
CA GLY A 60 -37.80 11.07 -7.14
C GLY A 60 -39.00 10.98 -6.18
N ASP A 61 -39.85 9.98 -6.38
CA ASP A 61 -41.02 9.67 -5.54
C ASP A 61 -40.68 8.83 -4.29
N ALA A 62 -39.45 8.28 -4.17
CA ALA A 62 -39.03 7.62 -2.94
C ALA A 62 -38.69 8.67 -1.88
N LYS A 63 -39.36 8.62 -0.71
CA LYS A 63 -39.25 9.63 0.34
C LYS A 63 -39.24 8.98 1.72
N ALA A 64 -38.44 9.53 2.62
CA ALA A 64 -38.41 9.15 4.03
C ALA A 64 -38.09 10.37 4.91
N GLU A 65 -38.39 10.26 6.20
CA GLU A 65 -38.17 11.32 7.18
C GLU A 65 -37.41 10.78 8.39
N ALA A 66 -36.58 11.63 9.00
CA ALA A 66 -35.88 11.36 10.23
C ALA A 66 -35.85 12.62 11.11
N VAL A 67 -35.56 12.45 12.40
CA VAL A 67 -35.28 13.56 13.31
C VAL A 67 -33.82 13.47 13.72
N ALA A 68 -33.10 14.59 13.66
CA ALA A 68 -31.72 14.66 14.09
C ALA A 68 -31.59 14.44 15.60
N ASP A 69 -30.64 13.61 15.99
CA ASP A 69 -30.38 13.27 17.40
C ASP A 69 -29.72 14.43 18.17
N ALA A 70 -29.38 14.19 19.44
CA ALA A 70 -28.74 15.19 20.29
C ALA A 70 -27.35 15.63 19.79
N GLN A 71 -26.72 14.85 18.91
CA GLN A 71 -25.46 15.15 18.25
C GLN A 71 -25.67 15.75 16.85
N GLY A 72 -26.92 16.02 16.47
CA GLY A 72 -27.29 16.56 15.17
C GLY A 72 -27.24 15.55 14.03
N LYS A 73 -27.07 14.25 14.29
CA LYS A 73 -27.02 13.22 13.24
C LYS A 73 -28.42 12.73 12.91
N TRP A 74 -28.69 12.54 11.63
CA TRP A 74 -29.93 11.93 11.17
C TRP A 74 -29.64 10.90 10.09
N ARG A 75 -30.53 9.90 9.95
CA ARG A 75 -30.44 8.88 8.91
C ARG A 75 -31.84 8.42 8.52
N VAL A 76 -32.06 8.28 7.23
CA VAL A 76 -33.21 7.57 6.65
C VAL A 76 -32.77 6.30 5.94
N ASN A 77 -33.71 5.40 5.64
CA ASN A 77 -33.51 4.39 4.61
C ASN A 77 -34.57 4.58 3.53
N LEU A 78 -34.14 4.73 2.29
CA LEU A 78 -35.02 4.76 1.13
C LEU A 78 -35.15 3.37 0.53
N ASP A 79 -36.33 3.05 0.03
CA ASP A 79 -36.51 1.89 -0.83
C ASP A 79 -36.34 2.30 -2.30
N LEU A 80 -35.27 1.81 -2.93
CA LEU A 80 -34.93 2.07 -4.33
C LEU A 80 -34.94 0.78 -5.18
N HIS A 81 -35.46 -0.35 -4.69
CA HIS A 81 -35.35 -1.64 -5.39
C HIS A 81 -35.98 -1.61 -6.78
N ASP A 82 -37.15 -0.98 -6.91
CA ASP A 82 -37.91 -0.89 -8.16
C ASP A 82 -37.74 0.43 -8.92
N LYS A 83 -36.93 1.37 -8.39
CA LYS A 83 -36.66 2.65 -9.07
C LYS A 83 -35.99 2.44 -10.43
N ALA A 84 -36.45 3.19 -11.45
CA ALA A 84 -35.70 3.33 -12.69
C ALA A 84 -34.32 3.96 -12.41
N TYR A 85 -33.39 3.86 -13.35
CA TYR A 85 -32.00 4.26 -13.12
C TYR A 85 -31.78 5.77 -12.94
N GLY A 86 -32.74 6.62 -13.29
CA GLY A 86 -32.62 8.08 -13.21
C GLY A 86 -32.19 8.73 -14.53
N PRO A 87 -31.71 9.98 -14.51
CA PRO A 87 -31.27 10.73 -13.33
C PRO A 87 -32.40 11.28 -12.44
N TYR A 88 -32.08 11.54 -11.17
CA TYR A 88 -32.95 12.16 -10.17
C TYR A 88 -32.23 13.32 -9.45
N GLU A 89 -33.00 14.14 -8.74
CA GLU A 89 -32.48 14.92 -7.62
C GLU A 89 -32.51 14.07 -6.35
N LEU A 90 -31.42 14.08 -5.58
CA LEU A 90 -31.43 13.73 -4.16
C LEU A 90 -31.62 15.02 -3.37
N VAL A 91 -32.72 15.09 -2.63
CA VAL A 91 -33.11 16.27 -1.85
C VAL A 91 -33.10 15.92 -0.38
N ALA A 92 -32.42 16.71 0.44
CA ALA A 92 -32.54 16.69 1.89
C ALA A 92 -33.06 18.05 2.38
N GLU A 93 -34.23 18.06 3.01
CA GLU A 93 -34.98 19.26 3.35
C GLU A 93 -35.38 19.27 4.83
N GLY A 94 -34.99 20.34 5.53
CA GLY A 94 -35.37 20.67 6.89
C GLY A 94 -35.61 22.17 6.99
N LYS A 95 -34.84 22.88 7.82
CA LYS A 95 -34.82 24.36 7.86
C LYS A 95 -34.18 24.97 6.61
N ASN A 96 -33.32 24.23 5.94
CA ASN A 96 -32.76 24.54 4.62
C ASN A 96 -32.96 23.35 3.68
N ARG A 97 -32.74 23.59 2.38
CA ARG A 97 -32.83 22.56 1.32
C ARG A 97 -31.46 22.34 0.71
N VAL A 98 -30.98 21.09 0.75
CA VAL A 98 -29.76 20.61 0.07
C VAL A 98 -30.19 19.74 -1.10
N VAL A 99 -29.57 19.94 -2.26
CA VAL A 99 -29.89 19.21 -3.50
C VAL A 99 -28.60 18.70 -4.12
N ALA A 100 -28.58 17.42 -4.45
CA ALA A 100 -27.63 16.81 -5.35
C ALA A 100 -28.36 16.41 -6.64
N THR A 101 -27.80 16.80 -7.78
CA THR A 101 -28.39 16.64 -9.11
C THR A 101 -27.71 15.52 -9.90
N ASP A 102 -28.36 15.03 -10.96
CA ASP A 102 -27.87 13.90 -11.75
C ASP A 102 -27.54 12.68 -10.90
N VAL A 103 -28.35 12.36 -9.89
CA VAL A 103 -28.16 11.15 -9.07
C VAL A 103 -28.79 9.96 -9.79
N VAL A 104 -28.06 8.86 -9.93
CA VAL A 104 -28.55 7.64 -10.58
C VAL A 104 -28.66 6.48 -9.58
N VAL A 105 -29.57 5.55 -9.86
CA VAL A 105 -29.76 4.33 -9.08
C VAL A 105 -29.18 3.17 -9.89
N GLY A 106 -28.26 2.40 -9.31
CA GLY A 106 -27.52 1.37 -10.04
C GLY A 106 -26.74 0.42 -9.13
N GLU A 107 -25.59 -0.05 -9.60
CA GLU A 107 -24.70 -0.93 -8.84
C GLU A 107 -23.54 -0.12 -8.25
N VAL A 108 -23.25 -0.30 -6.96
CA VAL A 108 -22.17 0.41 -6.27
C VAL A 108 -21.16 -0.60 -5.76
N TRP A 109 -19.90 -0.43 -6.14
CA TRP A 109 -18.80 -1.28 -5.70
C TRP A 109 -17.72 -0.45 -5.01
N LEU A 110 -17.24 -0.96 -3.88
CA LEU A 110 -16.09 -0.39 -3.18
C LEU A 110 -14.80 -1.00 -3.76
N CYS A 111 -13.93 -0.16 -4.32
CA CYS A 111 -12.62 -0.51 -4.85
C CYS A 111 -11.56 -0.17 -3.81
N SER A 112 -10.97 -1.19 -3.19
CA SER A 112 -10.03 -0.98 -2.07
C SER A 112 -8.77 -1.84 -2.17
N GLY A 113 -7.76 -1.47 -1.37
CA GLY A 113 -6.49 -2.19 -1.28
C GLY A 113 -5.31 -1.24 -1.38
N GLN A 114 -4.20 -1.72 -1.92
CA GLN A 114 -2.96 -0.95 -2.00
C GLN A 114 -2.66 -0.41 -3.40
N SER A 115 -1.38 -0.21 -3.72
CA SER A 115 -0.89 0.48 -4.91
C SER A 115 -1.40 -0.11 -6.23
N ASN A 116 -1.67 -1.42 -6.30
CA ASN A 116 -2.24 -2.05 -7.49
C ASN A 116 -3.72 -1.72 -7.72
N MET A 117 -4.50 -1.44 -6.66
CA MET A 117 -5.85 -0.85 -6.76
C MET A 117 -5.78 0.66 -7.02
N GLU A 118 -4.81 1.35 -6.42
CA GLU A 118 -4.56 2.79 -6.61
C GLU A 118 -4.13 3.13 -8.04
N PHE A 119 -3.49 2.18 -8.72
CA PHE A 119 -2.96 2.33 -10.06
C PHE A 119 -3.99 2.88 -11.03
N THR A 120 -3.67 4.01 -11.66
CA THR A 120 -4.64 4.78 -12.44
C THR A 120 -4.69 4.36 -13.90
N LEU A 121 -5.80 4.61 -14.59
CA LEU A 121 -5.98 4.23 -15.99
C LEU A 121 -4.92 4.85 -16.91
N LYS A 122 -4.45 6.07 -16.65
CA LYS A 122 -3.37 6.72 -17.43
C LYS A 122 -2.03 5.97 -17.36
N GLN A 123 -1.84 5.11 -16.36
CA GLN A 123 -0.62 4.32 -16.18
C GLN A 123 -0.74 2.93 -16.81
N ALA A 124 -1.93 2.50 -17.23
CA ALA A 124 -2.15 1.20 -17.87
C ALA A 124 -1.49 1.13 -19.25
N ASP A 125 -1.14 -0.08 -19.69
CA ASP A 125 -0.45 -0.32 -20.97
C ASP A 125 -1.26 0.11 -22.20
N ASN A 126 -2.60 0.05 -22.09
CA ASN A 126 -3.55 0.41 -23.13
C ASN A 126 -4.14 1.83 -22.97
N ALA A 127 -3.60 2.65 -22.06
CA ALA A 127 -4.14 3.97 -21.73
C ALA A 127 -4.35 4.88 -22.95
N ALA A 128 -3.38 4.87 -23.89
CA ALA A 128 -3.41 5.68 -25.11
C ALA A 128 -4.60 5.37 -26.02
N GLN A 129 -5.09 4.12 -26.02
CA GLN A 129 -6.28 3.71 -26.75
C GLN A 129 -7.55 3.87 -25.90
N GLU A 130 -7.47 3.53 -24.62
CA GLU A 130 -8.64 3.42 -23.75
C GLU A 130 -9.21 4.78 -23.33
N ILE A 131 -8.36 5.76 -22.98
CA ILE A 131 -8.82 7.06 -22.48
C ILE A 131 -9.62 7.84 -23.54
N PRO A 132 -9.18 7.98 -24.81
CA PRO A 132 -9.97 8.67 -25.84
C PRO A 132 -11.35 8.05 -26.09
N ALA A 133 -11.50 6.75 -25.85
CA ALA A 133 -12.75 6.00 -26.04
C ALA A 133 -13.57 5.82 -24.75
N SER A 134 -13.19 6.49 -23.65
CA SER A 134 -13.72 6.20 -22.31
C SER A 134 -15.03 6.92 -21.94
N ALA A 135 -15.65 7.65 -22.88
CA ALA A 135 -16.91 8.35 -22.63
C ALA A 135 -18.02 7.37 -22.26
N ASN A 136 -18.44 7.38 -21.00
CA ASN A 136 -19.50 6.53 -20.47
C ASN A 136 -20.15 7.19 -19.24
N PRO A 137 -21.25 7.95 -19.42
CA PRO A 137 -21.89 8.67 -18.30
C PRO A 137 -22.54 7.74 -17.26
N LEU A 138 -22.69 6.45 -17.57
CA LEU A 138 -23.21 5.43 -16.67
C LEU A 138 -22.12 4.79 -15.81
N LEU A 139 -20.84 5.04 -16.08
CA LEU A 139 -19.74 4.64 -15.22
C LEU A 139 -19.24 5.86 -14.45
N ARG A 140 -19.30 5.82 -13.13
CA ARG A 140 -18.96 6.96 -12.26
C ARG A 140 -18.01 6.53 -11.16
N HIS A 141 -17.09 7.40 -10.78
CA HIS A 141 -16.05 7.13 -9.81
C HIS A 141 -16.01 8.22 -8.76
N PHE A 142 -15.92 7.82 -7.48
CA PHE A 142 -15.69 8.71 -6.36
C PHE A 142 -14.34 8.33 -5.74
N HIS A 143 -13.35 9.22 -5.86
CA HIS A 143 -12.06 9.02 -5.19
C HIS A 143 -12.07 9.67 -3.81
N ALA A 144 -11.93 8.87 -2.76
CA ALA A 144 -11.78 9.38 -1.40
C ALA A 144 -10.37 9.96 -1.18
N LYS A 145 -10.29 11.08 -0.47
CA LYS A 145 -9.01 11.66 -0.04
C LYS A 145 -8.28 10.72 0.91
N TYR A 146 -6.95 10.74 0.81
CA TYR A 146 -6.05 10.01 1.67
C TYR A 146 -6.07 10.55 3.11
N VAL A 147 -6.57 9.73 4.03
CA VAL A 147 -6.64 10.03 5.46
C VAL A 147 -6.26 8.77 6.25
N ALA A 148 -5.22 8.87 7.07
CA ALA A 148 -4.80 7.81 7.99
C ALA A 148 -4.83 8.37 9.41
N THR A 149 -5.64 7.79 10.29
CA THR A 149 -5.89 8.35 11.63
C THR A 149 -6.33 7.27 12.62
N SER A 150 -5.93 7.43 13.88
CA SER A 150 -6.34 6.54 14.97
C SER A 150 -7.81 6.70 15.39
N THR A 151 -8.52 7.72 14.89
CA THR A 151 -9.92 8.00 15.22
C THR A 151 -10.85 7.81 14.02
N PRO A 152 -11.96 7.05 14.14
CA PRO A 152 -12.94 6.89 13.07
C PRO A 152 -13.47 8.23 12.55
N GLN A 153 -13.41 8.45 11.24
CA GLN A 153 -13.92 9.66 10.60
C GLN A 153 -15.39 9.47 10.19
N GLU A 154 -16.21 10.52 10.34
CA GLU A 154 -17.63 10.49 9.98
C GLU A 154 -17.90 10.82 8.50
N THR A 155 -16.89 11.36 7.80
CA THR A 155 -17.00 11.77 6.40
C THR A 155 -15.62 11.77 5.73
N THR A 156 -15.58 11.94 4.42
CA THR A 156 -14.36 12.06 3.63
C THR A 156 -14.53 13.10 2.53
N GLU A 157 -13.42 13.71 2.12
CA GLU A 157 -13.39 14.58 0.95
C GLU A 157 -13.33 13.73 -0.34
N GLY A 158 -13.95 14.22 -1.40
CA GLY A 158 -13.98 13.60 -2.71
C GLY A 158 -15.10 14.18 -3.56
N LYS A 159 -15.19 13.77 -4.82
CA LYS A 159 -16.27 14.13 -5.73
C LYS A 159 -16.54 12.98 -6.70
N TRP A 160 -17.78 12.87 -7.16
CA TRP A 160 -18.14 11.96 -8.24
C TRP A 160 -17.69 12.54 -9.58
N GLU A 161 -17.06 11.72 -10.40
CA GLU A 161 -16.69 12.02 -11.78
C GLU A 161 -17.28 10.98 -12.72
N LEU A 162 -17.84 11.43 -13.85
CA LEU A 162 -18.30 10.55 -14.92
C LEU A 162 -17.10 10.07 -15.71
N ALA A 163 -17.13 8.84 -16.24
CA ALA A 163 -16.10 8.37 -17.15
C ALA A 163 -16.15 9.18 -18.47
N SER A 164 -15.03 9.83 -18.79
CA SER A 164 -14.84 10.63 -20.00
C SER A 164 -13.35 10.71 -20.36
N PRO A 165 -12.99 11.07 -21.60
CA PRO A 165 -11.58 11.28 -21.95
C PRO A 165 -10.85 12.28 -21.05
N GLN A 166 -11.56 13.21 -20.40
CA GLN A 166 -10.99 14.22 -19.51
C GLN A 166 -10.75 13.71 -18.08
N THR A 167 -11.50 12.71 -17.62
CA THR A 167 -11.54 12.26 -16.21
C THR A 167 -11.03 10.84 -16.02
N SER A 168 -11.33 9.93 -16.95
CA SER A 168 -11.07 8.49 -16.80
C SER A 168 -9.60 8.15 -16.54
N GLY A 169 -8.67 8.97 -17.02
CA GLY A 169 -7.24 8.79 -16.76
C GLY A 169 -6.87 8.80 -15.27
N GLY A 170 -7.69 9.44 -14.42
CA GLY A 170 -7.51 9.49 -12.96
C GLY A 170 -8.21 8.36 -12.19
N PHE A 171 -9.03 7.54 -12.84
CA PHE A 171 -9.76 6.46 -12.16
C PHE A 171 -8.81 5.31 -11.81
N THR A 172 -9.13 4.54 -10.78
CA THR A 172 -8.51 3.20 -10.60
C THR A 172 -8.66 2.40 -11.89
N ALA A 173 -7.56 1.90 -12.44
CA ALA A 173 -7.60 1.14 -13.68
C ALA A 173 -8.36 -0.18 -13.50
N VAL A 174 -8.10 -0.90 -12.39
CA VAL A 174 -8.79 -2.15 -12.07
C VAL A 174 -10.28 -1.92 -11.90
N GLY A 175 -10.66 -0.92 -11.09
CA GLY A 175 -12.06 -0.57 -10.91
C GLY A 175 -12.73 -0.09 -12.19
N TYR A 176 -12.03 0.68 -13.03
CA TYR A 176 -12.54 1.16 -14.32
C TYR A 176 -12.88 -0.01 -15.26
N PHE A 177 -11.95 -0.95 -15.47
CA PHE A 177 -12.22 -2.10 -16.36
C PHE A 177 -13.29 -3.05 -15.79
N PHE A 178 -13.29 -3.24 -14.46
CA PHE A 178 -14.35 -3.97 -13.76
C PHE A 178 -15.73 -3.32 -14.00
N GLY A 179 -15.84 -2.02 -13.70
CA GLY A 179 -17.09 -1.28 -13.81
C GLY A 179 -17.55 -1.13 -15.25
N LYS A 180 -16.64 -0.89 -16.20
CA LYS A 180 -16.94 -0.86 -17.64
C LYS A 180 -17.52 -2.18 -18.10
N LYS A 181 -16.93 -3.31 -17.71
CA LYS A 181 -17.42 -4.65 -18.09
C LYS A 181 -18.80 -4.94 -17.51
N LEU A 182 -19.04 -4.61 -16.23
CA LEU A 182 -20.36 -4.75 -15.62
C LEU A 182 -21.40 -3.85 -16.28
N GLN A 183 -21.07 -2.57 -16.48
CA GLN A 183 -21.97 -1.58 -17.10
C GLN A 183 -22.38 -2.05 -18.51
N GLN A 184 -21.44 -2.50 -19.34
CA GLN A 184 -21.72 -3.00 -20.69
C GLN A 184 -22.57 -4.26 -20.70
N THR A 185 -22.38 -5.16 -19.72
CA THR A 185 -23.05 -6.47 -19.70
C THR A 185 -24.44 -6.39 -19.07
N LEU A 186 -24.59 -5.59 -18.01
CA LEU A 186 -25.84 -5.44 -17.26
C LEU A 186 -26.70 -4.28 -17.78
N ASN A 187 -26.10 -3.34 -18.51
CA ASN A 187 -26.74 -2.12 -19.00
C ASN A 187 -27.37 -1.26 -17.88
N VAL A 188 -26.64 -1.13 -16.77
CA VAL A 188 -27.05 -0.36 -15.57
C VAL A 188 -25.97 0.67 -15.20
N PRO A 189 -26.30 1.77 -14.50
CA PRO A 189 -25.27 2.64 -13.93
C PRO A 189 -24.39 1.86 -12.95
N VAL A 190 -23.09 2.10 -12.98
CA VAL A 190 -22.09 1.53 -12.08
C VAL A 190 -21.30 2.65 -11.41
N GLY A 191 -21.36 2.68 -10.08
CA GLY A 191 -20.59 3.57 -9.22
C GLY A 191 -19.42 2.84 -8.58
N LEU A 192 -18.24 3.45 -8.64
CA LEU A 192 -17.02 2.97 -8.03
C LEU A 192 -16.64 3.91 -6.88
N LEU A 193 -16.80 3.46 -5.63
CA LEU A 193 -16.23 4.13 -4.47
C LEU A 193 -14.77 3.67 -4.34
N HIS A 194 -13.81 4.57 -4.47
CA HIS A 194 -12.39 4.20 -4.52
C HIS A 194 -11.65 4.66 -3.27
N THR A 195 -11.17 3.66 -2.51
CA THR A 195 -10.48 3.82 -1.23
C THR A 195 -9.22 2.94 -1.21
N SER A 196 -8.11 3.42 -1.78
CA SER A 196 -6.85 2.66 -1.79
C SER A 196 -5.66 3.52 -1.43
N TRP A 197 -4.60 2.91 -0.91
CA TRP A 197 -3.34 3.61 -0.66
C TRP A 197 -2.16 2.64 -0.74
N GLY A 198 -1.12 2.98 -1.49
CA GLY A 198 0.09 2.19 -1.67
C GLY A 198 0.86 1.85 -0.38
N ALA A 199 1.55 0.70 -0.44
CA ALA A 199 2.44 0.19 0.60
C ALA A 199 1.77 -0.04 1.97
N THR A 200 0.55 -0.57 1.98
CA THR A 200 -0.23 -0.80 3.20
C THR A 200 -0.39 -2.30 3.50
N PRO A 201 -0.25 -2.72 4.76
CA PRO A 201 -0.61 -4.07 5.18
C PRO A 201 -2.12 -4.15 5.46
N VAL A 202 -2.71 -5.35 5.41
CA VAL A 202 -4.16 -5.58 5.64
C VAL A 202 -4.64 -5.11 7.03
N GLU A 203 -3.75 -5.10 8.01
CA GLU A 203 -4.02 -4.65 9.38
C GLU A 203 -4.35 -3.15 9.43
N ALA A 204 -3.83 -2.32 8.51
CA ALA A 204 -4.18 -0.90 8.44
C ALA A 204 -5.66 -0.68 8.04
N TRP A 205 -6.24 -1.64 7.33
CA TRP A 205 -7.60 -1.61 6.79
C TRP A 205 -8.62 -2.37 7.64
N THR A 206 -8.19 -3.02 8.73
CA THR A 206 -9.05 -3.76 9.65
C THR A 206 -9.25 -2.96 10.93
N SER A 207 -10.46 -2.88 11.47
CA SER A 207 -10.70 -2.15 12.71
C SER A 207 -9.89 -2.71 13.88
N VAL A 208 -9.46 -1.82 14.80
CA VAL A 208 -8.69 -2.20 16.01
C VAL A 208 -9.45 -3.21 16.86
N ASP A 209 -10.78 -3.08 16.96
CA ASP A 209 -11.63 -4.02 17.68
C ASP A 209 -11.49 -5.45 17.13
N SER A 210 -11.52 -5.60 15.80
CA SER A 210 -11.37 -6.91 15.17
C SER A 210 -9.95 -7.44 15.27
N LEU A 211 -8.93 -6.60 15.08
CA LEU A 211 -7.52 -7.00 15.30
C LEU A 211 -7.29 -7.50 16.72
N SER A 212 -7.96 -6.90 17.70
CA SER A 212 -7.87 -7.28 19.11
C SER A 212 -8.48 -8.65 19.43
N THR A 213 -9.27 -9.23 18.53
CA THR A 213 -9.84 -10.59 18.70
C THR A 213 -8.85 -11.71 18.38
N VAL A 214 -7.75 -11.39 17.70
CA VAL A 214 -6.71 -12.37 17.33
C VAL A 214 -5.46 -12.09 18.17
N PRO A 215 -5.07 -12.98 19.11
CA PRO A 215 -3.96 -12.72 20.04
C PRO A 215 -2.67 -12.28 19.34
N ASP A 216 -2.30 -12.97 18.26
CA ASP A 216 -1.09 -12.68 17.48
C ASP A 216 -1.10 -11.31 16.79
N LEU A 217 -2.27 -10.74 16.48
CA LEU A 217 -2.39 -9.40 15.89
C LEU A 217 -2.57 -8.34 16.97
N LYS A 218 -3.21 -8.69 18.09
CA LYS A 218 -3.46 -7.83 19.23
C LYS A 218 -2.16 -7.32 19.84
N GLU A 219 -1.17 -8.19 20.06
CA GLU A 219 0.09 -7.82 20.71
C GLU A 219 0.80 -6.67 19.97
N THR A 220 1.03 -6.83 18.67
CA THR A 220 1.65 -5.78 17.84
C THR A 220 0.76 -4.55 17.72
N THR A 221 -0.56 -4.73 17.61
CA THR A 221 -1.52 -3.61 17.53
C THR A 221 -1.47 -2.75 18.79
N ASP A 222 -1.60 -3.36 19.96
CA ASP A 222 -1.52 -2.68 21.26
C ASP A 222 -0.18 -1.95 21.42
N LYS A 223 0.92 -2.62 21.04
CA LYS A 223 2.26 -2.03 21.11
C LYS A 223 2.36 -0.79 20.25
N LEU A 224 1.97 -0.86 18.97
CA LEU A 224 2.06 0.27 18.04
C LEU A 224 1.17 1.45 18.45
N LEU A 225 -0.07 1.17 18.89
CA LEU A 225 -0.98 2.23 19.35
C LEU A 225 -0.50 2.87 20.66
N LYS A 226 0.09 2.09 21.57
CA LYS A 226 0.73 2.62 22.78
C LYS A 226 1.97 3.45 22.44
N ASP A 227 2.80 2.96 21.52
CA ASP A 227 3.99 3.69 21.06
C ASP A 227 3.56 5.03 20.44
N GLU A 228 2.49 5.05 19.63
CA GLU A 228 1.94 6.28 19.07
C GLU A 228 1.43 7.24 20.14
N ALA A 229 0.56 6.78 21.03
CA ALA A 229 -0.04 7.61 22.07
C ALA A 229 1.01 8.22 23.02
N THR A 230 2.11 7.50 23.27
CA THR A 230 3.19 7.94 24.17
C THR A 230 4.32 8.68 23.47
N LEU A 231 4.38 8.69 22.12
CA LEU A 231 5.48 9.30 21.38
C LEU A 231 5.70 10.77 21.74
N PRO A 232 4.68 11.64 21.83
CA PRO A 232 4.88 13.05 22.20
C PRO A 232 5.58 13.21 23.55
N GLN A 233 5.17 12.44 24.57
CA GLN A 233 5.78 12.49 25.90
C GLN A 233 7.19 11.92 25.88
N ARG A 234 7.42 10.76 25.26
CA ARG A 234 8.75 10.15 25.14
C ARG A 234 9.74 11.07 24.42
N GLN A 235 9.26 11.82 23.42
CA GLN A 235 10.07 12.82 22.72
C GLN A 235 10.42 14.00 23.63
N GLN A 236 9.48 14.51 24.43
CA GLN A 236 9.76 15.56 25.41
C GLN A 236 10.76 15.09 26.48
N ASP A 237 10.58 13.89 27.01
CA ASP A 237 11.47 13.29 28.02
C ASP A 237 12.87 13.10 27.45
N TYR A 238 12.99 12.57 26.24
CA TYR A 238 14.27 12.41 25.54
C TYR A 238 14.96 13.76 25.36
N LEU A 239 14.25 14.79 24.88
CA LEU A 239 14.84 16.10 24.66
C LEU A 239 15.34 16.74 25.96
N ALA A 240 14.58 16.60 27.06
CA ALA A 240 15.00 17.08 28.38
C ALA A 240 16.23 16.33 28.90
N GLN A 241 16.26 15.00 28.74
CA GLN A 241 17.40 14.17 29.12
C GLN A 241 18.64 14.49 28.28
N TYR A 242 18.46 14.67 26.97
CA TYR A 242 19.52 15.03 26.05
C TYR A 242 20.12 16.40 26.38
N ALA A 243 19.28 17.41 26.61
CA ALA A 243 19.73 18.75 27.02
C ALA A 243 20.50 18.75 28.36
N ALA A 244 20.05 17.94 29.33
CA ALA A 244 20.75 17.79 30.59
C ALA A 244 22.09 17.05 30.44
N TRP A 245 22.10 15.98 29.64
CA TRP A 245 23.27 15.17 29.36
C TRP A 245 24.34 15.96 28.60
N GLU A 246 23.96 16.70 27.54
CA GLU A 246 24.91 17.47 26.75
C GLU A 246 25.60 18.54 27.60
N LYS A 247 24.86 19.21 28.49
CA LYS A 247 25.42 20.20 29.41
C LYS A 247 26.34 19.56 30.46
N LYS A 248 25.96 18.40 31.03
CA LYS A 248 26.78 17.68 32.02
C LYS A 248 28.14 17.28 31.44
N TYR A 249 28.18 16.88 30.17
CA TYR A 249 29.37 16.35 29.51
C TYR A 249 30.02 17.30 28.49
N ASN A 250 29.59 18.58 28.45
CA ASN A 250 30.07 19.63 27.53
C ASN A 250 29.99 19.21 26.04
N ARG A 251 28.81 18.77 25.61
CA ARG A 251 28.53 18.23 24.27
C ARG A 251 27.62 19.12 23.42
N GLU A 252 27.37 20.35 23.83
CA GLU A 252 26.51 21.25 23.05
C GLU A 252 27.14 21.52 21.67
N ASP A 253 26.35 21.35 20.61
CA ASP A 253 26.79 21.61 19.25
C ASP A 253 26.90 23.12 18.97
N LYS A 254 28.04 23.55 18.43
CA LYS A 254 28.36 24.96 18.15
C LYS A 254 28.97 25.06 16.76
N PRO A 255 28.13 25.05 15.70
CA PRO A 255 28.62 24.93 14.34
C PRO A 255 29.46 26.14 13.90
N ALA A 256 30.58 25.87 13.24
CA ALA A 256 31.39 26.88 12.57
C ALA A 256 30.72 27.40 11.27
N PRO A 257 31.13 28.57 10.74
CA PRO A 257 30.69 29.02 9.42
C PRO A 257 30.96 27.96 8.33
N ILE A 258 29.91 27.53 7.65
CA ILE A 258 29.93 26.31 6.84
C ILE A 258 30.57 26.47 5.44
N ALA A 259 30.79 27.70 4.97
CA ALA A 259 31.23 27.98 3.61
C ALA A 259 32.55 27.28 3.24
N ALA A 260 33.46 27.15 4.21
CA ALA A 260 34.74 26.46 4.05
C ALA A 260 34.61 24.93 3.90
N PHE A 261 33.41 24.36 4.07
CA PHE A 261 33.16 22.93 3.97
C PHE A 261 32.26 22.57 2.79
N VAL A 262 31.21 23.37 2.55
CA VAL A 262 30.12 23.02 1.62
C VAL A 262 30.27 23.60 0.21
N ALA A 263 31.09 24.64 0.03
CA ALA A 263 31.20 25.29 -1.28
C ALA A 263 31.71 24.32 -2.37
N PRO A 264 31.24 24.48 -3.63
CA PRO A 264 31.65 23.60 -4.73
C PRO A 264 33.17 23.52 -4.90
N THR A 265 33.86 24.65 -4.70
CA THR A 265 35.32 24.76 -4.77
C THR A 265 35.85 25.30 -3.45
N ILE A 266 36.70 24.52 -2.78
CA ILE A 266 37.42 24.92 -1.56
C ILE A 266 38.85 24.37 -1.62
N ASP A 267 39.73 24.90 -0.77
CA ASP A 267 41.01 24.25 -0.50
C ASP A 267 40.78 22.97 0.33
N VAL A 268 41.28 21.85 -0.19
CA VAL A 268 41.16 20.52 0.43
C VAL A 268 42.49 19.96 0.95
N ASN A 269 43.58 20.74 0.95
CA ASN A 269 44.91 20.25 1.34
C ASN A 269 44.98 19.73 2.78
N GLU A 270 44.17 20.30 3.68
CA GLU A 270 44.09 19.89 5.09
C GLU A 270 43.04 18.78 5.33
N TRP A 271 42.37 18.29 4.29
CA TRP A 271 41.37 17.23 4.41
C TRP A 271 42.04 15.86 4.34
N LYS A 272 41.57 14.96 5.17
CA LYS A 272 42.07 13.59 5.26
C LYS A 272 41.23 12.65 4.40
N LYS A 273 41.87 11.73 3.68
CA LYS A 273 41.16 10.70 2.92
C LYS A 273 40.55 9.67 3.88
N VAL A 274 39.30 9.30 3.63
CA VAL A 274 38.55 8.26 4.36
C VAL A 274 37.79 7.39 3.36
N THR A 275 37.38 6.20 3.78
CA THR A 275 36.52 5.33 2.97
C THR A 275 35.13 5.29 3.58
N LEU A 276 34.10 5.60 2.80
CA LEU A 276 32.70 5.51 3.20
C LEU A 276 31.91 4.58 2.26
N PRO A 277 30.88 3.85 2.75
CA PRO A 277 30.48 3.77 4.16
C PRO A 277 31.60 3.13 5.02
N GLY A 278 31.63 3.51 6.30
CA GLY A 278 32.68 3.10 7.23
C GLY A 278 32.81 4.01 8.44
N ASP A 279 33.57 3.54 9.43
CA ASP A 279 33.93 4.30 10.63
C ASP A 279 35.06 5.28 10.31
N LEU A 280 34.90 6.55 10.67
CA LEU A 280 35.93 7.57 10.41
C LEU A 280 37.21 7.33 11.23
N ALA A 281 37.08 6.70 12.40
CA ALA A 281 38.21 6.30 13.25
C ALA A 281 39.19 5.37 12.53
N ALA A 282 38.72 4.54 11.58
CA ALA A 282 39.59 3.61 10.85
C ALA A 282 40.64 4.34 10.00
N ALA A 283 40.33 5.57 9.58
CA ALA A 283 41.27 6.45 8.89
C ALA A 283 42.06 7.34 9.87
N GLY A 284 41.90 7.19 11.19
CA GLY A 284 42.51 8.05 12.20
C GLY A 284 41.95 9.48 12.21
N VAL A 285 40.68 9.64 11.89
CA VAL A 285 39.90 10.87 12.16
C VAL A 285 39.21 10.67 13.53
N PRO A 286 39.19 11.67 14.43
CA PRO A 286 38.43 11.59 15.67
C PRO A 286 36.97 11.21 15.42
N ASP A 287 36.43 10.30 16.24
CA ASP A 287 35.07 9.80 16.09
C ASP A 287 34.05 10.49 17.01
N HIS A 288 34.49 11.47 17.80
CA HIS A 288 33.67 12.22 18.75
C HIS A 288 33.74 13.73 18.48
N GLY A 289 32.61 14.32 18.11
CA GLY A 289 32.49 15.73 17.78
C GLY A 289 31.84 15.98 16.41
N ALA A 290 32.18 17.11 15.79
CA ALA A 290 31.68 17.52 14.49
C ALA A 290 32.75 17.29 13.41
N ILE A 291 32.40 16.46 12.42
CA ILE A 291 33.28 16.08 11.32
C ILE A 291 32.54 16.30 10.00
N TRP A 292 33.17 17.02 9.08
CA TRP A 292 32.69 17.12 7.71
C TRP A 292 33.28 16.03 6.87
N VAL A 293 32.45 15.40 6.05
CA VAL A 293 32.89 14.57 4.93
C VAL A 293 32.36 15.15 3.63
N ARG A 294 33.17 15.14 2.58
CA ARG A 294 32.76 15.59 1.24
C ARG A 294 33.29 14.70 0.14
N ARG A 295 32.55 14.67 -0.96
CA ARG A 295 32.93 13.95 -2.18
C ARG A 295 32.43 14.67 -3.42
N THR A 296 33.25 14.62 -4.46
CA THR A 296 32.80 14.92 -5.82
C THR A 296 32.02 13.74 -6.38
N VAL A 297 30.78 13.99 -6.78
CA VAL A 297 29.88 13.04 -7.42
C VAL A 297 29.77 13.44 -8.89
N THR A 298 30.28 12.59 -9.78
CA THR A 298 30.15 12.79 -11.22
C THR A 298 28.80 12.24 -11.68
N VAL A 299 27.92 13.15 -12.11
CA VAL A 299 26.58 12.83 -12.58
C VAL A 299 26.60 12.61 -14.10
N PRO A 300 26.17 11.43 -14.59
CA PRO A 300 26.00 11.20 -16.02
C PRO A 300 24.97 12.17 -16.64
N PRO A 301 25.18 12.68 -17.86
CA PRO A 301 24.27 13.62 -18.51
C PRO A 301 22.80 13.16 -18.53
N GLU A 302 22.57 11.86 -18.72
CA GLU A 302 21.24 11.24 -18.76
C GLU A 302 20.50 11.26 -17.41
N LEU A 303 21.23 11.42 -16.30
CA LEU A 303 20.67 11.53 -14.94
C LEU A 303 20.59 12.98 -14.44
N SER A 304 21.04 13.95 -15.23
CA SER A 304 20.94 15.38 -14.91
C SER A 304 19.51 15.91 -15.07
N ASN A 305 19.20 17.01 -14.38
CA ASN A 305 17.85 17.61 -14.35
C ASN A 305 16.74 16.65 -13.90
N ARG A 306 17.10 15.60 -13.15
CA ARG A 306 16.17 14.65 -12.53
C ARG A 306 16.25 14.74 -11.03
N ASP A 307 15.12 14.54 -10.40
CA ASP A 307 15.02 14.47 -8.96
C ASP A 307 15.85 13.30 -8.40
N TRP A 308 16.73 13.59 -7.45
CA TRP A 308 17.57 12.59 -6.79
C TRP A 308 17.12 12.40 -5.35
N ALA A 309 16.78 11.16 -5.01
CA ALA A 309 16.80 10.72 -3.63
C ALA A 309 18.24 10.34 -3.26
N LEU A 310 18.82 11.04 -2.30
CA LEU A 310 20.12 10.76 -1.71
C LEU A 310 19.92 9.73 -0.60
N ASP A 311 20.16 8.48 -0.94
CA ASP A 311 20.26 7.40 0.02
C ASP A 311 21.63 7.48 0.67
N LEU A 312 21.68 7.77 1.98
CA LEU A 312 22.93 7.94 2.72
C LEU A 312 23.16 6.84 3.78
N ALA A 313 22.48 5.69 3.66
CA ALA A 313 22.51 4.61 4.65
C ALA A 313 22.18 5.12 6.07
N ILE A 314 22.68 4.47 7.12
CA ILE A 314 22.55 4.97 8.49
C ILE A 314 23.76 5.86 8.80
N ILE A 315 23.53 7.14 9.01
CA ILE A 315 24.52 8.07 9.55
C ILE A 315 24.37 8.06 11.08
N HIS A 316 25.47 7.87 11.80
CA HIS A 316 25.44 7.81 13.26
C HIS A 316 25.15 9.19 13.88
N ASP A 317 24.24 9.21 14.85
CA ASP A 317 23.76 10.39 15.58
C ASP A 317 23.12 11.46 14.68
N PHE A 318 23.78 12.59 14.46
CA PHE A 318 23.15 13.76 13.82
C PHE A 318 23.92 14.18 12.57
N ASP A 319 23.20 14.70 11.59
CA ASP A 319 23.79 15.05 10.32
C ASP A 319 23.22 16.31 9.70
N GLU A 320 24.00 16.97 8.86
CA GLU A 320 23.54 17.99 7.92
C GLU A 320 24.05 17.67 6.52
N VAL A 321 23.16 17.70 5.53
CA VAL A 321 23.49 17.31 4.15
C VAL A 321 23.39 18.51 3.22
N TYR A 322 24.38 18.67 2.35
CA TYR A 322 24.50 19.75 1.39
C TYR A 322 24.82 19.22 0.00
N TRP A 323 24.16 19.81 -1.01
CA TRP A 323 24.44 19.55 -2.42
C TRP A 323 24.86 20.86 -3.08
N ASN A 324 26.08 20.91 -3.63
CA ASN A 324 26.66 22.11 -4.25
C ASN A 324 26.59 23.36 -3.37
N GLY A 325 26.77 23.20 -2.06
CA GLY A 325 26.71 24.30 -1.08
C GLY A 325 25.31 24.58 -0.52
N GLU A 326 24.25 24.01 -1.08
CA GLU A 326 22.89 24.23 -0.59
C GLU A 326 22.41 23.11 0.35
N LYS A 327 21.91 23.47 1.53
CA LYS A 327 21.38 22.52 2.52
C LYS A 327 20.19 21.73 1.95
N ARG A 328 20.21 20.41 2.06
CA ARG A 328 19.17 19.47 1.64
C ARG A 328 18.36 18.92 2.80
N GLY A 329 18.96 18.85 3.98
CA GLY A 329 18.28 18.42 5.19
C GLY A 329 19.25 18.31 6.36
N ALA A 330 18.71 17.96 7.52
CA ALA A 330 19.47 17.66 8.71
C ALA A 330 18.65 16.76 9.64
N THR A 331 19.36 16.03 10.50
CA THR A 331 18.79 15.44 11.70
C THR A 331 19.37 16.11 12.94
N THR A 332 18.54 16.21 13.97
CA THR A 332 18.89 16.80 15.27
C THR A 332 18.28 15.94 16.38
N PRO A 333 18.53 16.20 17.67
CA PRO A 333 17.81 15.53 18.75
C PRO A 333 16.27 15.65 18.61
N GLN A 334 15.77 16.69 17.95
CA GLN A 334 14.33 16.85 17.72
C GLN A 334 13.79 15.95 16.60
N THR A 335 14.66 15.32 15.81
CA THR A 335 14.27 14.43 14.71
C THR A 335 14.07 13.02 15.25
N PRO A 336 12.85 12.45 15.24
CA PRO A 336 12.65 11.08 15.68
C PRO A 336 13.39 10.09 14.77
N GLY A 337 14.04 9.09 15.36
CA GLY A 337 14.75 8.06 14.60
C GLY A 337 16.03 8.58 13.95
N ALA A 338 16.80 9.47 14.60
CA ALA A 338 18.09 9.90 14.07
C ALA A 338 19.17 8.79 14.03
N ASN A 339 18.85 7.53 14.26
CA ASN A 339 19.74 6.41 13.90
C ASN A 339 19.11 5.47 12.86
N ASP A 340 18.06 5.95 12.16
CA ASP A 340 17.44 5.25 11.05
C ASP A 340 18.16 5.55 9.73
N HIS A 341 17.79 4.81 8.70
CA HIS A 341 18.23 5.02 7.33
C HIS A 341 17.89 6.44 6.82
N ARG A 342 18.87 7.10 6.20
CA ARG A 342 18.79 8.50 5.77
C ARG A 342 18.45 8.63 4.30
N LEU A 343 17.38 9.39 4.04
CA LEU A 343 16.95 9.74 2.69
C LEU A 343 16.72 11.25 2.60
N TYR A 344 17.47 11.92 1.74
CA TYR A 344 17.31 13.35 1.43
C TYR A 344 16.99 13.56 -0.03
N TYR A 345 16.56 14.76 -0.41
CA TYR A 345 16.11 15.03 -1.77
C TYR A 345 16.85 16.20 -2.41
N VAL A 346 17.25 16.03 -3.67
CA VAL A 346 17.78 17.10 -4.52
C VAL A 346 16.82 17.26 -5.71
N PRO A 347 16.13 18.40 -5.82
CA PRO A 347 15.33 18.72 -7.00
C PRO A 347 16.14 18.68 -8.28
N GLY A 348 15.56 18.16 -9.35
CA GLY A 348 16.22 17.96 -10.64
C GLY A 348 17.01 19.16 -11.15
N PRO A 349 16.47 20.38 -11.15
CA PRO A 349 17.19 21.57 -11.60
C PRO A 349 18.53 21.84 -10.88
N LEU A 350 18.76 21.26 -9.70
CA LEU A 350 20.02 21.39 -8.95
C LEU A 350 21.03 20.27 -9.26
N VAL A 351 20.61 19.20 -9.93
CA VAL A 351 21.45 18.08 -10.35
C VAL A 351 22.01 18.37 -11.74
N LYS A 352 23.27 18.82 -11.78
CA LYS A 352 23.96 19.17 -13.02
C LYS A 352 24.72 17.98 -13.58
N ALA A 353 24.83 17.86 -14.91
CA ALA A 353 25.74 16.89 -15.51
C ALA A 353 27.20 17.21 -15.14
N GLY A 354 28.02 16.17 -14.98
CA GLY A 354 29.41 16.31 -14.54
C GLY A 354 29.53 16.41 -13.02
N ASP A 355 30.54 17.13 -12.55
CA ASP A 355 30.92 17.15 -11.14
C ASP A 355 29.97 17.98 -10.29
N ASN A 356 29.47 17.35 -9.22
CA ASN A 356 28.72 17.97 -8.14
C ASN A 356 29.40 17.65 -6.82
N VAL A 357 29.13 18.44 -5.77
CA VAL A 357 29.68 18.22 -4.44
C VAL A 357 28.58 17.81 -3.49
N LEU A 358 28.74 16.64 -2.88
CA LEU A 358 27.98 16.19 -1.73
C LEU A 358 28.85 16.42 -0.49
N ALA A 359 28.35 17.22 0.45
CA ALA A 359 28.99 17.46 1.74
C ALA A 359 28.04 17.09 2.87
N ILE A 360 28.55 16.37 3.86
CA ILE A 360 27.79 15.87 5.01
C ILE A 360 28.55 16.28 6.26
N ARG A 361 27.90 17.00 7.16
CA ARG A 361 28.39 17.22 8.52
C ARG A 361 27.84 16.09 9.38
N ILE A 362 28.70 15.35 10.08
CA ILE A 362 28.32 14.35 11.06
C ILE A 362 28.67 14.89 12.44
N PHE A 363 27.67 14.97 13.31
CA PHE A 363 27.84 15.35 14.70
C PHE A 363 27.56 14.15 15.60
N ALA A 364 28.64 13.59 16.16
CA ALA A 364 28.63 12.40 17.01
C ALA A 364 29.05 12.78 18.44
N PRO A 365 28.15 13.28 19.28
CA PRO A 365 28.47 13.74 20.64
C PRO A 365 28.90 12.59 21.56
N LYS A 366 28.43 11.36 21.32
CA LYS A 366 28.81 10.15 22.06
C LYS A 366 30.12 9.53 21.57
N GLY A 367 30.48 9.73 20.30
CA GLY A 367 31.52 8.99 19.60
C GLY A 367 30.96 8.11 18.49
N GLY A 368 31.84 7.45 17.72
CA GLY A 368 31.44 6.57 16.63
C GLY A 368 31.02 7.28 15.34
N ALA A 369 31.50 8.49 15.05
CA ALA A 369 31.20 9.16 13.79
C ALA A 369 31.51 8.27 12.57
N GLY A 370 30.50 8.04 11.74
CA GLY A 370 30.60 7.13 10.62
C GLY A 370 29.26 6.92 9.91
N ILE A 371 29.32 6.11 8.87
CA ILE A 371 28.16 5.67 8.09
C ILE A 371 28.17 4.15 8.05
N SER A 372 27.05 3.52 8.43
CA SER A 372 26.98 2.06 8.54
C SER A 372 27.29 1.35 7.22
N ASN A 373 28.04 0.23 7.28
CA ASN A 373 28.41 -0.60 6.12
C ASN A 373 27.28 -1.47 5.56
N SER A 374 26.02 -1.05 5.69
CA SER A 374 24.88 -1.83 5.22
C SER A 374 24.88 -1.93 3.69
N SER A 375 24.55 -3.11 3.14
CA SER A 375 24.56 -3.40 1.71
C SER A 375 23.34 -2.87 0.94
N ALA A 376 22.39 -2.23 1.62
CA ALA A 376 21.19 -1.64 1.04
C ALA A 376 21.21 -0.13 1.29
N GLY A 377 21.94 0.63 0.47
CA GLY A 377 21.95 2.10 0.51
C GLY A 377 23.32 2.72 0.19
N PHE A 378 23.42 4.04 0.27
CA PHE A 378 24.59 4.88 -0.06
C PHE A 378 24.81 5.20 -1.55
N HIS A 379 23.77 5.79 -2.18
CA HIS A 379 23.77 6.17 -3.59
C HIS A 379 22.78 7.29 -3.90
N GLY A 380 22.91 7.91 -5.07
CA GLY A 380 21.95 8.84 -5.64
C GLY A 380 21.42 8.27 -6.95
N LEU A 381 20.13 7.91 -7.00
CA LEU A 381 19.58 7.07 -8.07
C LEU A 381 20.46 5.82 -8.29
N PHE A 382 21.13 5.70 -9.44
CA PHE A 382 22.00 4.56 -9.78
C PHE A 382 23.50 4.86 -9.56
N VAL A 383 23.85 6.05 -9.04
CA VAL A 383 25.24 6.47 -8.82
C VAL A 383 25.66 6.18 -7.39
N SER A 384 26.60 5.24 -7.23
CA SER A 384 27.14 4.88 -5.92
C SER A 384 27.94 6.02 -5.29
N PHE A 385 27.75 6.22 -3.99
CA PHE A 385 28.55 7.12 -3.17
C PHE A 385 29.70 6.40 -2.45
N ALA A 386 29.82 5.08 -2.57
CA ALA A 386 30.83 4.30 -1.87
C ALA A 386 32.26 4.54 -2.41
N GLY A 387 33.27 4.46 -1.54
CA GLY A 387 34.68 4.62 -1.87
C GLY A 387 35.35 5.78 -1.13
N GLU A 388 36.31 6.42 -1.78
CA GLU A 388 37.11 7.51 -1.18
C GLU A 388 36.28 8.78 -0.98
N TRP A 389 36.41 9.38 0.20
CA TRP A 389 35.86 10.66 0.62
C TRP A 389 36.96 11.49 1.29
N LEU A 390 36.71 12.79 1.42
CA LEU A 390 37.56 13.70 2.18
C LEU A 390 36.87 14.03 3.50
N ALA A 391 37.59 13.99 4.62
CA ALA A 391 37.12 14.34 5.94
C ALA A 391 37.91 15.51 6.54
N LYS A 392 37.22 16.43 7.24
CA LYS A 392 37.83 17.51 8.02
C LYS A 392 37.13 17.64 9.36
N VAL A 393 37.93 17.66 10.43
CA VAL A 393 37.42 17.88 11.79
C VAL A 393 37.06 19.35 11.93
N GLU A 394 35.80 19.63 12.24
CA GLU A 394 35.36 20.97 12.65
C GLU A 394 35.59 21.16 14.14
N LYS A 395 35.18 20.17 14.93
CA LYS A 395 35.32 20.19 16.37
C LYS A 395 35.55 18.78 16.90
N GLU A 396 36.71 18.57 17.52
CA GLU A 396 36.95 17.39 18.34
C GLU A 396 36.42 17.63 19.76
N LEU A 397 35.71 16.65 20.31
CA LEU A 397 35.26 16.63 21.70
C LEU A 397 36.18 15.71 22.51
N SER A 398 36.30 15.89 23.81
CA SER A 398 37.06 14.93 24.63
C SER A 398 36.36 13.55 24.62
N PRO A 399 37.06 12.43 24.88
CA PRO A 399 36.39 11.14 25.08
C PRO A 399 35.44 11.16 26.29
N LEU A 400 34.33 10.41 26.21
CA LEU A 400 33.45 10.19 27.37
C LEU A 400 34.01 9.11 28.30
N ASP A 401 33.79 9.27 29.60
CA ASP A 401 33.95 8.20 30.58
C ASP A 401 32.83 7.14 30.44
N ALA A 402 32.93 6.07 31.23
CA ALA A 402 31.97 4.97 31.18
C ALA A 402 30.55 5.42 31.54
N GLU A 403 30.41 6.33 32.51
CA GLU A 403 29.12 6.86 32.95
C GLU A 403 28.46 7.70 31.85
N GLY A 404 29.21 8.59 31.20
CA GLY A 404 28.72 9.42 30.10
C GLY A 404 28.26 8.60 28.90
N LYS A 405 28.96 7.51 28.58
CA LYS A 405 28.51 6.56 27.54
C LYS A 405 27.25 5.81 27.94
N ALA A 406 27.16 5.36 29.20
CA ALA A 406 26.03 4.57 29.71
C ALA A 406 24.76 5.42 29.90
N THR A 407 24.90 6.71 30.18
CA THR A 407 23.80 7.65 30.41
C THR A 407 23.38 8.42 29.16
N TYR A 408 23.95 8.11 27.98
CA TYR A 408 23.56 8.74 26.72
C TYR A 408 22.07 8.48 26.45
N PRO A 409 21.24 9.54 26.31
CA PRO A 409 19.81 9.37 26.13
C PRO A 409 19.47 8.63 24.84
N VAL A 410 18.53 7.69 24.94
CA VAL A 410 18.08 6.86 23.81
C VAL A 410 16.87 7.53 23.16
N GLN A 411 16.94 7.72 21.85
CA GLN A 411 15.81 8.31 21.12
C GLN A 411 14.58 7.40 21.13
N PRO A 412 13.37 7.99 21.16
CA PRO A 412 12.13 7.28 20.91
C PRO A 412 12.19 6.55 19.56
N THR A 413 11.76 5.29 19.53
CA THR A 413 11.61 4.54 18.28
C THR A 413 10.65 5.27 17.34
N LYS A 414 11.04 5.40 16.07
CA LYS A 414 10.21 5.96 15.01
C LYS A 414 9.01 5.05 14.74
N LEU A 415 7.83 5.66 14.57
CA LEU A 415 6.63 4.92 14.18
C LEU A 415 6.66 4.57 12.69
N PRO A 416 5.99 3.48 12.28
CA PRO A 416 5.62 3.28 10.89
C PRO A 416 4.89 4.50 10.32
N ASN A 417 4.93 4.66 8.99
CA ASN A 417 4.10 5.69 8.35
C ASN A 417 2.62 5.49 8.72
N PRO A 418 1.81 6.55 8.88
CA PRO A 418 0.43 6.46 9.36
C PRO A 418 -0.46 5.48 8.59
N GLN A 419 -0.28 5.35 7.28
CA GLN A 419 -1.04 4.41 6.44
C GLN A 419 -0.67 2.93 6.68
N LYS A 420 0.40 2.66 7.44
CA LYS A 420 0.78 1.31 7.87
C LYS A 420 0.37 0.99 9.31
N MET A 421 -0.13 1.99 10.04
CA MET A 421 -0.57 1.80 11.42
C MET A 421 -1.90 1.01 11.45
N PRO A 422 -2.05 0.06 12.39
CA PRO A 422 -3.22 -0.81 12.47
C PRO A 422 -4.51 -0.02 12.66
N GLY A 423 -5.53 -0.29 11.85
CA GLY A 423 -6.82 0.40 11.88
C GLY A 423 -6.87 1.83 11.36
N HIS A 424 -5.74 2.45 10.99
CA HIS A 424 -5.74 3.86 10.62
C HIS A 424 -6.47 4.16 9.30
N LEU A 425 -6.35 3.26 8.33
CA LEU A 425 -7.04 3.40 7.04
C LEU A 425 -8.47 2.90 7.12
N PHE A 426 -8.76 1.92 7.99
CA PHE A 426 -10.14 1.60 8.34
C PHE A 426 -10.86 2.86 8.84
N ASN A 427 -10.28 3.53 9.82
CA ASN A 427 -10.86 4.73 10.43
C ASN A 427 -10.97 5.92 9.46
N GLY A 428 -9.94 6.16 8.66
CA GLY A 428 -9.86 7.35 7.80
C GLY A 428 -10.50 7.19 6.43
N MET A 429 -10.51 5.98 5.86
CA MET A 429 -10.91 5.76 4.47
C MET A 429 -12.08 4.78 4.28
N ILE A 430 -12.37 3.92 5.26
CA ILE A 430 -13.46 2.93 5.17
C ILE A 430 -14.68 3.36 5.99
N HIS A 431 -14.46 3.67 7.28
CA HIS A 431 -15.51 4.08 8.22
C HIS A 431 -16.39 5.24 7.72
N PRO A 432 -15.88 6.27 7.01
CA PRO A 432 -16.73 7.31 6.43
C PRO A 432 -17.84 6.83 5.50
N PHE A 433 -17.62 5.70 4.81
CA PHE A 433 -18.59 5.11 3.89
C PHE A 433 -19.52 4.13 4.59
N ILE A 434 -19.42 3.91 5.89
CA ILE A 434 -20.33 3.03 6.61
C ILE A 434 -21.53 3.88 7.08
N PRO A 435 -22.78 3.58 6.68
CA PRO A 435 -23.27 2.38 6.01
C PRO A 435 -23.80 2.61 4.58
N TYR A 436 -23.03 3.28 3.70
CA TYR A 436 -23.36 3.47 2.28
C TYR A 436 -23.71 2.11 1.67
N ALA A 437 -24.87 2.02 1.01
CA ALA A 437 -25.30 0.78 0.40
C ALA A 437 -24.37 0.42 -0.76
N ILE A 438 -23.77 -0.76 -0.70
CA ILE A 438 -22.87 -1.31 -1.72
C ILE A 438 -23.36 -2.70 -2.14
N ARG A 439 -23.11 -3.07 -3.39
CA ARG A 439 -23.28 -4.45 -3.87
C ARG A 439 -22.16 -5.35 -3.37
N GLY A 440 -20.94 -4.84 -3.27
CA GLY A 440 -19.78 -5.60 -2.84
C GLY A 440 -18.47 -4.82 -2.90
N VAL A 441 -17.38 -5.54 -2.64
CA VAL A 441 -16.01 -5.01 -2.59
C VAL A 441 -15.16 -5.73 -3.63
N ILE A 442 -14.32 -4.98 -4.34
CA ILE A 442 -13.16 -5.52 -5.05
C ILE A 442 -11.87 -5.08 -4.34
N TRP A 443 -10.96 -6.03 -4.14
CA TRP A 443 -9.81 -5.88 -3.27
C TRP A 443 -8.53 -6.30 -3.98
N TYR A 444 -7.56 -5.37 -4.08
CA TYR A 444 -6.23 -5.69 -4.59
C TYR A 444 -5.16 -5.26 -3.58
N GLN A 445 -4.78 -6.22 -2.74
CA GLN A 445 -3.70 -6.10 -1.78
C GLN A 445 -3.13 -7.47 -1.46
N GLY A 446 -1.86 -7.46 -1.06
CA GLY A 446 -1.20 -8.60 -0.46
C GLY A 446 0.31 -8.37 -0.37
N GLU A 447 0.90 -7.57 -1.25
CA GLU A 447 2.35 -7.38 -1.32
C GLU A 447 2.92 -6.86 0.01
N GLY A 448 2.18 -6.00 0.73
CA GLY A 448 2.54 -5.53 2.07
C GLY A 448 2.57 -6.61 3.16
N ASN A 449 2.04 -7.80 2.87
CA ASN A 449 1.95 -8.95 3.76
C ASN A 449 2.66 -10.21 3.20
N ALA A 450 3.27 -10.17 2.01
CA ALA A 450 3.88 -11.35 1.38
C ALA A 450 4.94 -12.00 2.29
N GLY A 451 5.76 -11.19 2.96
CA GLY A 451 6.73 -11.68 3.94
C GLY A 451 6.13 -12.38 5.16
N ARG A 452 4.80 -12.38 5.35
CA ARG A 452 4.03 -13.01 6.43
C ARG A 452 2.79 -13.74 5.89
N ALA A 453 2.91 -14.35 4.70
CA ALA A 453 1.82 -14.99 3.99
C ALA A 453 1.01 -16.00 4.84
N TYR A 454 1.66 -16.75 5.72
CA TYR A 454 0.95 -17.66 6.62
C TYR A 454 0.00 -16.92 7.58
N GLN A 455 0.43 -15.81 8.19
CA GLN A 455 -0.44 -14.99 9.04
C GLN A 455 -1.57 -14.33 8.23
N TYR A 456 -1.36 -14.08 6.94
CA TYR A 456 -2.38 -13.55 6.03
C TYR A 456 -3.60 -14.47 5.88
N ARG A 457 -3.43 -15.79 6.06
CA ARG A 457 -4.53 -16.77 6.13
C ARG A 457 -5.51 -16.48 7.27
N THR A 458 -5.10 -15.69 8.26
CA THR A 458 -5.95 -15.23 9.37
C THR A 458 -6.41 -13.79 9.16
N SER A 459 -5.50 -12.88 8.82
CA SER A 459 -5.82 -11.44 8.78
C SER A 459 -6.73 -11.05 7.61
N MET A 460 -6.64 -11.71 6.45
CA MET A 460 -7.55 -11.43 5.33
C MET A 460 -9.00 -11.89 5.60
N PRO A 461 -9.27 -13.14 6.04
CA PRO A 461 -10.61 -13.51 6.50
C PRO A 461 -11.15 -12.63 7.63
N LEU A 462 -10.28 -12.17 8.55
CA LEU A 462 -10.66 -11.25 9.61
C LEU A 462 -11.15 -9.91 9.04
N LEU A 463 -10.43 -9.33 8.06
CA LEU A 463 -10.86 -8.09 7.40
C LEU A 463 -12.24 -8.24 6.76
N VAL A 464 -12.46 -9.31 5.99
CA VAL A 464 -13.75 -9.53 5.30
C VAL A 464 -14.90 -9.62 6.31
N LYS A 465 -14.71 -10.38 7.39
CA LYS A 465 -15.70 -10.52 8.46
C LYS A 465 -15.92 -9.20 9.21
N ASP A 466 -14.85 -8.46 9.47
CA ASP A 466 -14.92 -7.16 10.13
C ASP A 466 -15.76 -6.19 9.31
N TRP A 467 -15.47 -6.01 8.02
CA TRP A 467 -16.20 -5.07 7.18
C TRP A 467 -17.67 -5.47 7.05
N ARG A 468 -17.99 -6.76 6.85
CA ARG A 468 -19.38 -7.23 6.85
C ARG A 468 -20.12 -6.91 8.15
N ARG A 469 -19.47 -7.13 9.29
CA ARG A 469 -20.01 -6.77 10.62
C ARG A 469 -20.24 -5.27 10.75
N GLN A 470 -19.27 -4.46 10.34
CA GLN A 470 -19.32 -2.99 10.47
C GLN A 470 -20.40 -2.38 9.55
N TRP A 471 -20.56 -2.89 8.32
CA TRP A 471 -21.65 -2.49 7.43
C TRP A 471 -23.03 -2.95 7.90
N GLY A 472 -23.11 -4.11 8.55
CA GLY A 472 -24.38 -4.71 8.96
C GLY A 472 -25.28 -5.09 7.77
N ALA A 473 -24.68 -5.39 6.61
CA ALA A 473 -25.37 -5.65 5.35
C ALA A 473 -25.25 -7.13 4.89
N GLY A 474 -25.06 -8.06 5.85
CA GLY A 474 -24.91 -9.48 5.59
C GLY A 474 -23.58 -9.85 4.92
N ASP A 475 -23.55 -11.01 4.25
CA ASP A 475 -22.38 -11.52 3.55
C ASP A 475 -22.27 -10.96 2.12
N PHE A 476 -22.12 -9.64 1.98
CA PHE A 476 -21.96 -9.05 0.65
C PHE A 476 -20.71 -9.61 -0.08
N PRO A 477 -20.74 -9.71 -1.42
CA PRO A 477 -19.62 -10.10 -2.26
C PRO A 477 -18.29 -9.40 -1.93
N PHE A 478 -17.22 -10.19 -1.80
CA PHE A 478 -15.86 -9.68 -1.60
C PHE A 478 -14.89 -10.40 -2.55
N TYR A 479 -14.42 -9.71 -3.59
CA TYR A 479 -13.62 -10.31 -4.66
C TYR A 479 -12.18 -9.82 -4.65
N LEU A 480 -11.24 -10.76 -4.64
CA LEU A 480 -9.82 -10.50 -4.50
C LEU A 480 -9.12 -10.58 -5.85
N CYS A 481 -8.15 -9.70 -6.09
CA CYS A 481 -7.10 -9.96 -7.06
C CYS A 481 -6.03 -10.83 -6.41
N GLN A 482 -5.79 -12.02 -6.98
CA GLN A 482 -4.59 -12.78 -6.66
C GLN A 482 -3.35 -11.94 -7.01
N LEU A 483 -2.28 -12.03 -6.23
CA LEU A 483 -1.05 -11.33 -6.61
C LEU A 483 -0.55 -11.80 -7.97
N ALA A 484 -0.24 -10.82 -8.83
CA ALA A 484 0.41 -11.06 -10.11
C ALA A 484 1.85 -11.56 -9.95
N SER A 485 2.45 -12.03 -11.04
CA SER A 485 3.88 -12.39 -11.08
C SER A 485 4.78 -11.17 -10.87
N TYR A 486 5.78 -11.30 -10.00
CA TYR A 486 6.77 -10.25 -9.73
C TYR A 486 8.11 -10.83 -9.28
N GLY A 487 9.22 -10.18 -9.65
CA GLY A 487 10.58 -10.58 -9.30
C GLY A 487 11.22 -11.54 -10.30
N ASN A 488 12.47 -11.93 -10.02
CA ASN A 488 13.25 -12.75 -10.94
C ASN A 488 12.68 -14.17 -11.09
N LYS A 489 12.63 -14.65 -12.33
CA LYS A 489 12.38 -16.07 -12.63
C LYS A 489 13.52 -16.92 -12.05
N LYS A 490 13.18 -17.96 -11.30
CA LYS A 490 14.14 -18.91 -10.72
C LYS A 490 14.40 -20.07 -11.68
N LYS A 491 15.66 -20.52 -11.76
CA LYS A 491 16.07 -21.70 -12.54
C LYS A 491 15.72 -23.03 -11.87
N GLU A 492 15.62 -23.04 -10.54
CA GLU A 492 15.29 -24.22 -9.76
C GLU A 492 13.95 -23.98 -9.04
N PRO A 493 13.12 -25.02 -8.85
CA PRO A 493 11.93 -24.91 -8.02
C PRO A 493 12.35 -24.76 -6.55
N GLY A 494 11.50 -24.12 -5.75
CA GLY A 494 11.76 -23.96 -4.33
C GLY A 494 10.78 -23.02 -3.67
N GLU A 495 11.12 -22.56 -2.48
CA GLU A 495 10.21 -21.77 -1.66
C GLU A 495 10.00 -20.34 -2.17
N SER A 496 8.80 -19.82 -1.88
CA SER A 496 8.33 -18.51 -2.35
C SER A 496 7.26 -17.96 -1.40
N ASP A 497 7.55 -16.80 -0.82
CA ASP A 497 6.62 -16.05 0.03
C ASP A 497 5.43 -15.48 -0.77
N MET A 498 5.68 -15.04 -2.00
CA MET A 498 4.63 -14.65 -2.95
C MET A 498 3.70 -15.81 -3.30
N ALA A 499 4.22 -17.03 -3.51
CA ALA A 499 3.38 -18.20 -3.77
C ALA A 499 2.54 -18.59 -2.55
N GLU A 500 3.14 -18.56 -1.34
CA GLU A 500 2.40 -18.75 -0.09
C GLU A 500 1.29 -17.72 0.09
N LEU A 501 1.52 -16.47 -0.35
CA LEU A 501 0.52 -15.43 -0.25
C LEU A 501 -0.62 -15.63 -1.26
N ARG A 502 -0.32 -16.03 -2.50
CA ARG A 502 -1.35 -16.42 -3.49
C ARG A 502 -2.20 -17.56 -2.95
N GLU A 503 -1.56 -18.56 -2.36
CA GLU A 503 -2.27 -19.64 -1.67
C GLU A 503 -3.14 -19.11 -0.52
N ALA A 504 -2.66 -18.17 0.29
CA ALA A 504 -3.47 -17.56 1.35
C ALA A 504 -4.70 -16.79 0.80
N GLN A 505 -4.57 -16.15 -0.37
CA GLN A 505 -5.69 -15.51 -1.08
C GLN A 505 -6.69 -16.56 -1.58
N THR A 506 -6.24 -17.65 -2.21
CA THR A 506 -7.12 -18.76 -2.61
C THR A 506 -7.78 -19.42 -1.40
N LEU A 507 -7.07 -19.67 -0.31
CA LEU A 507 -7.63 -20.25 0.92
C LEU A 507 -8.70 -19.36 1.54
N THR A 508 -8.53 -18.04 1.47
CA THR A 508 -9.59 -17.09 1.88
C THR A 508 -10.86 -17.35 1.07
N THR A 509 -10.76 -17.54 -0.25
CA THR A 509 -11.94 -17.74 -1.09
C THR A 509 -12.60 -19.10 -0.94
N LEU A 510 -11.83 -20.12 -0.55
CA LEU A 510 -12.35 -21.45 -0.25
C LEU A 510 -13.04 -21.55 1.11
N THR A 511 -12.73 -20.65 2.05
CA THR A 511 -13.17 -20.76 3.45
C THR A 511 -14.14 -19.66 3.88
N VAL A 512 -14.20 -18.54 3.17
CA VAL A 512 -15.09 -17.41 3.48
C VAL A 512 -16.22 -17.34 2.44
N PRO A 513 -17.50 -17.46 2.83
CA PRO A 513 -18.63 -17.40 1.90
C PRO A 513 -18.71 -16.09 1.12
N ASN A 514 -19.30 -16.14 -0.08
CA ASN A 514 -19.49 -14.99 -0.97
C ASN A 514 -18.18 -14.23 -1.25
N THR A 515 -17.12 -14.98 -1.50
CA THR A 515 -15.84 -14.46 -1.94
C THR A 515 -15.40 -15.18 -3.21
N GLY A 516 -14.48 -14.56 -3.94
CA GLY A 516 -14.00 -15.04 -5.23
C GLY A 516 -12.68 -14.37 -5.59
N GLU A 517 -11.97 -14.93 -6.56
CA GLU A 517 -10.60 -14.53 -6.90
C GLU A 517 -10.45 -14.34 -8.40
N ALA A 518 -9.89 -13.20 -8.80
CA ALA A 518 -9.30 -13.04 -10.12
C ALA A 518 -7.85 -13.54 -10.05
N VAL A 519 -7.58 -14.71 -10.66
CA VAL A 519 -6.23 -15.28 -10.75
C VAL A 519 -5.40 -14.44 -11.71
N LEU A 520 -4.24 -13.95 -11.26
CA LEU A 520 -3.38 -13.04 -12.04
C LEU A 520 -1.97 -13.58 -12.28
N VAL A 521 -1.69 -14.84 -11.96
CA VAL A 521 -0.31 -15.38 -12.03
C VAL A 521 0.31 -15.35 -13.44
N ASP A 522 -0.51 -15.40 -14.50
CA ASP A 522 -0.09 -15.32 -15.89
C ASP A 522 0.16 -13.88 -16.38
N ILE A 523 -0.22 -12.89 -15.58
CA ILE A 523 0.10 -11.48 -15.79
C ILE A 523 1.09 -11.04 -14.72
N GLY A 524 1.89 -10.01 -15.00
CA GLY A 524 3.01 -9.66 -14.13
C GLY A 524 4.23 -9.20 -14.89
N GLU A 525 5.15 -8.60 -14.17
CA GLU A 525 6.42 -8.08 -14.70
C GLU A 525 7.52 -8.45 -13.72
N ASP A 526 8.65 -8.95 -14.22
CA ASP A 526 9.76 -9.37 -13.36
C ASP A 526 10.38 -8.17 -12.63
N ALA A 527 10.42 -7.00 -13.30
CA ALA A 527 11.09 -5.78 -12.82
C ALA A 527 10.13 -4.68 -12.33
N ASP A 528 8.81 -4.91 -12.35
CA ASP A 528 7.82 -3.97 -11.83
C ASP A 528 6.74 -4.70 -11.03
N ILE A 529 6.59 -4.34 -9.76
CA ILE A 529 5.57 -4.92 -8.88
C ILE A 529 4.14 -4.46 -9.26
N HIS A 530 4.04 -3.45 -10.13
CA HIS A 530 2.78 -2.90 -10.62
C HIS A 530 2.56 -3.26 -12.10
N PRO A 531 2.06 -4.47 -12.41
CA PRO A 531 1.82 -4.86 -13.80
C PRO A 531 0.83 -3.91 -14.47
N ARG A 532 1.15 -3.47 -15.70
CA ARG A 532 0.33 -2.47 -16.41
C ARG A 532 -0.91 -3.03 -17.09
N ASN A 533 -0.99 -4.34 -17.30
CA ASN A 533 -2.20 -5.00 -17.75
C ASN A 533 -3.24 -5.03 -16.62
N LYS A 534 -3.90 -3.90 -16.40
CA LYS A 534 -5.01 -3.76 -15.44
C LYS A 534 -6.36 -4.14 -16.03
N LYS A 535 -6.43 -4.24 -17.36
CA LYS A 535 -7.62 -4.68 -18.07
C LYS A 535 -8.01 -6.09 -17.67
N ASP A 536 -7.09 -7.05 -17.78
CA ASP A 536 -7.38 -8.43 -17.44
C ASP A 536 -7.72 -8.59 -15.95
N ALA A 537 -7.05 -7.84 -15.06
CA ALA A 537 -7.37 -7.85 -13.63
C ALA A 537 -8.82 -7.39 -13.36
N GLY A 538 -9.24 -6.26 -13.94
CA GLY A 538 -10.60 -5.74 -13.78
C GLY A 538 -11.66 -6.61 -14.46
N GLU A 539 -11.42 -7.10 -15.68
CA GLU A 539 -12.36 -7.96 -16.40
C GLU A 539 -12.53 -9.32 -15.73
N ARG A 540 -11.46 -9.92 -15.18
CA ARG A 540 -11.56 -11.19 -14.43
C ARG A 540 -12.38 -11.03 -13.16
N LEU A 541 -12.19 -9.94 -12.41
CA LEU A 541 -13.08 -9.61 -11.27
C LEU A 541 -14.54 -9.45 -11.73
N ALA A 542 -14.77 -8.84 -12.89
CA ALA A 542 -16.12 -8.69 -13.42
C ALA A 542 -16.73 -10.03 -13.79
N PHE A 543 -15.97 -10.99 -14.35
CA PHE A 543 -16.47 -12.34 -14.59
C PHE A 543 -16.86 -13.06 -13.29
N VAL A 544 -16.07 -12.90 -12.22
CA VAL A 544 -16.44 -13.41 -10.88
C VAL A 544 -17.76 -12.80 -10.42
N ALA A 545 -17.93 -11.48 -10.53
CA ALA A 545 -19.18 -10.82 -10.15
C ALA A 545 -20.38 -11.24 -11.02
N LEU A 546 -20.22 -11.28 -12.35
CA LEU A 546 -21.27 -11.70 -13.28
C LEU A 546 -21.76 -13.12 -12.96
N SER A 547 -20.86 -14.05 -12.67
CA SER A 547 -21.20 -15.41 -12.28
C SER A 547 -21.80 -15.50 -10.88
N GLN A 548 -21.08 -15.05 -9.87
CA GLN A 548 -21.41 -15.33 -8.46
C GLN A 548 -22.42 -14.34 -7.86
N THR A 549 -22.46 -13.09 -8.32
CA THR A 549 -23.41 -12.07 -7.83
C THR A 549 -24.66 -12.00 -8.69
N TYR A 550 -24.50 -12.07 -10.02
CA TYR A 550 -25.59 -11.83 -10.96
C TYR A 550 -26.11 -13.11 -11.65
N GLY A 551 -25.55 -14.28 -11.33
CA GLY A 551 -26.03 -15.57 -11.82
C GLY A 551 -25.86 -15.78 -13.33
N GLN A 552 -24.98 -15.03 -13.98
CA GLN A 552 -24.69 -15.21 -15.40
C GLN A 552 -23.82 -16.45 -15.64
N ASN A 553 -24.15 -17.22 -16.66
CA ASN A 553 -23.36 -18.38 -17.05
C ASN A 553 -22.13 -17.94 -17.87
N VAL A 554 -21.09 -17.45 -17.19
CA VAL A 554 -19.81 -17.05 -17.77
C VAL A 554 -18.66 -17.77 -17.06
N PRO A 555 -17.61 -18.23 -17.78
CA PRO A 555 -16.39 -18.71 -17.15
C PRO A 555 -15.77 -17.60 -16.31
N PHE A 556 -15.53 -17.88 -15.03
CA PHE A 556 -15.04 -16.88 -14.07
C PHE A 556 -13.77 -17.30 -13.32
N SER A 557 -13.43 -18.59 -13.35
CA SER A 557 -12.21 -19.14 -12.78
C SER A 557 -11.50 -20.00 -13.83
N GLY A 558 -10.18 -20.07 -13.76
CA GLY A 558 -9.42 -21.11 -14.43
C GLY A 558 -9.34 -22.38 -13.57
N PRO A 559 -8.59 -23.41 -14.04
CA PRO A 559 -8.47 -24.68 -13.36
C PRO A 559 -8.04 -24.53 -11.90
N LEU A 560 -8.85 -25.01 -10.98
CA LEU A 560 -8.60 -24.98 -9.54
C LEU A 560 -8.31 -26.40 -9.06
N TYR A 561 -7.17 -26.60 -8.40
CA TYR A 561 -6.78 -27.91 -7.86
C TYR A 561 -7.91 -28.57 -7.05
N GLN A 562 -8.17 -29.84 -7.34
CA GLN A 562 -9.20 -30.63 -6.65
C GLN A 562 -8.60 -31.82 -5.90
N SER A 563 -7.75 -32.62 -6.54
CA SER A 563 -7.11 -33.78 -5.90
C SER A 563 -5.87 -34.23 -6.65
N MET A 564 -5.07 -35.07 -6.00
CA MET A 564 -3.98 -35.82 -6.63
C MET A 564 -4.10 -37.32 -6.36
N VAL A 565 -3.59 -38.14 -7.28
CA VAL A 565 -3.41 -39.59 -7.13
C VAL A 565 -2.00 -39.95 -7.60
N VAL A 566 -1.25 -40.67 -6.76
CA VAL A 566 0.06 -41.22 -7.15
C VAL A 566 -0.14 -42.51 -7.92
N GLU A 567 0.36 -42.57 -9.14
CA GLU A 567 0.27 -43.69 -10.09
C GLU A 567 1.69 -44.20 -10.41
N GLY A 568 2.28 -44.98 -9.50
CA GLY A 568 3.66 -45.45 -9.63
C GLY A 568 4.67 -44.31 -9.49
N ASP A 569 5.36 -43.97 -10.58
CA ASP A 569 6.34 -42.88 -10.68
C ASP A 569 5.73 -41.55 -11.15
N LYS A 570 4.39 -41.49 -11.29
CA LYS A 570 3.65 -40.31 -11.76
C LYS A 570 2.63 -39.84 -10.74
N VAL A 571 2.20 -38.60 -10.90
CA VAL A 571 1.08 -38.02 -10.15
C VAL A 571 0.03 -37.51 -11.13
N ARG A 572 -1.20 -37.97 -10.99
CA ARG A 572 -2.37 -37.45 -11.70
C ARG A 572 -3.06 -36.38 -10.87
N ILE A 573 -3.25 -35.20 -11.44
CA ILE A 573 -3.92 -34.06 -10.80
C ILE A 573 -5.29 -33.83 -11.46
N SER A 574 -6.33 -33.63 -10.66
CA SER A 574 -7.67 -33.24 -11.12
C SER A 574 -8.00 -31.80 -10.74
N PHE A 575 -8.89 -31.16 -11.51
CA PHE A 575 -9.24 -29.75 -11.36
C PHE A 575 -10.75 -29.52 -11.41
N LYS A 576 -11.22 -28.53 -10.67
CA LYS A 576 -12.49 -27.81 -10.92
C LYS A 576 -12.27 -26.72 -11.97
N HIS A 577 -13.35 -26.14 -12.50
CA HIS A 577 -13.29 -25.00 -13.44
C HIS A 577 -12.50 -25.32 -14.73
N VAL A 578 -12.81 -26.48 -15.29
CA VAL A 578 -12.27 -26.99 -16.55
C VAL A 578 -13.22 -26.70 -17.71
N GLU A 579 -13.93 -25.57 -17.71
CA GLU A 579 -14.92 -25.23 -18.73
C GLU A 579 -14.31 -25.32 -20.14
N GLY A 580 -14.83 -26.25 -20.95
CA GLY A 580 -14.33 -26.57 -22.29
C GLY A 580 -13.07 -27.45 -22.33
N GLY A 581 -12.46 -27.78 -21.20
CA GLY A 581 -11.27 -28.61 -21.06
C GLY A 581 -9.99 -27.81 -20.76
N LEU A 582 -8.93 -28.53 -20.41
CA LEU A 582 -7.61 -27.96 -20.14
C LEU A 582 -6.85 -27.62 -21.43
N VAL A 583 -6.04 -26.56 -21.39
CA VAL A 583 -5.21 -26.10 -22.52
C VAL A 583 -3.83 -25.64 -22.02
N ALA A 584 -2.79 -26.12 -22.70
CA ALA A 584 -1.46 -25.54 -22.63
C ALA A 584 -1.40 -24.28 -23.50
N LYS A 585 -1.42 -23.11 -22.88
CA LYS A 585 -1.28 -21.82 -23.58
C LYS A 585 0.11 -21.77 -24.24
N PRO A 586 0.21 -21.37 -25.52
CA PRO A 586 1.51 -21.16 -26.15
C PRO A 586 2.34 -20.13 -25.38
N LEU A 587 3.61 -20.47 -25.15
CA LEU A 587 4.58 -19.57 -24.53
C LEU A 587 5.37 -18.84 -25.62
N PRO A 588 5.65 -17.54 -25.46
CA PRO A 588 6.43 -16.79 -26.44
C PRO A 588 7.92 -17.11 -26.30
N ASP A 589 8.69 -17.00 -27.40
CA ASP A 589 10.16 -17.18 -27.37
C ASP A 589 10.88 -16.08 -26.57
N ARG A 590 10.25 -14.92 -26.42
CA ARG A 590 10.76 -13.75 -25.70
C ARG A 590 9.63 -13.07 -24.94
N TYR A 591 9.97 -12.41 -23.84
CA TYR A 591 9.02 -11.62 -23.05
C TYR A 591 9.64 -10.28 -22.63
N GLN A 592 8.80 -9.33 -22.23
CA GLN A 592 9.22 -8.06 -21.66
C GLN A 592 9.32 -8.20 -20.13
N PRO A 593 10.50 -8.02 -19.50
CA PRO A 593 10.62 -8.03 -18.04
C PRO A 593 9.88 -6.87 -17.37
N THR A 594 9.67 -5.78 -18.10
CA THR A 594 8.79 -4.67 -17.73
C THR A 594 8.20 -4.02 -18.98
N THR A 595 6.99 -3.50 -18.86
CA THR A 595 6.30 -2.72 -19.90
C THR A 595 6.72 -1.25 -19.93
N LEU A 596 7.53 -0.79 -18.96
CA LEU A 596 8.12 0.56 -18.98
C LEU A 596 9.06 0.79 -20.15
N HIS A 597 9.65 -0.29 -20.66
CA HIS A 597 10.61 -0.23 -21.73
C HIS A 597 10.36 -1.36 -22.74
N PRO A 598 10.61 -1.15 -24.04
CA PRO A 598 10.26 -2.13 -25.07
C PRO A 598 11.21 -3.33 -25.13
N GLN A 599 12.23 -3.41 -24.26
CA GLN A 599 13.22 -4.49 -24.34
C GLN A 599 12.59 -5.83 -24.01
N THR A 600 12.94 -6.83 -24.80
CA THR A 600 12.56 -8.22 -24.56
C THR A 600 13.80 -9.06 -24.25
N VAL A 601 13.64 -10.08 -23.42
CA VAL A 601 14.66 -11.08 -23.14
C VAL A 601 14.16 -12.47 -23.58
N PRO A 602 15.06 -13.41 -23.93
CA PRO A 602 14.66 -14.79 -24.22
C PRO A 602 13.89 -15.41 -23.06
N LEU A 603 12.81 -16.12 -23.36
CA LEU A 603 12.11 -16.93 -22.38
C LEU A 603 12.84 -18.26 -22.23
N VAL A 604 13.43 -18.51 -21.06
CA VAL A 604 14.07 -19.79 -20.75
C VAL A 604 13.06 -20.69 -20.08
N ARG A 605 12.77 -21.82 -20.73
CA ARG A 605 11.88 -22.87 -20.24
C ARG A 605 12.53 -23.65 -19.10
N ASN A 606 11.77 -23.96 -18.05
CA ASN A 606 12.26 -24.78 -16.93
C ASN A 606 12.20 -26.26 -17.30
N SER A 607 11.16 -26.68 -18.02
CA SER A 607 10.99 -28.03 -18.56
C SER A 607 10.84 -27.97 -20.10
N PRO A 608 11.93 -27.81 -20.87
CA PRO A 608 11.84 -27.53 -22.32
C PRO A 608 11.07 -28.57 -23.15
N GLN A 609 11.07 -29.83 -22.71
CA GLN A 609 10.39 -30.96 -23.36
C GLN A 609 8.93 -31.15 -22.88
N SER A 610 8.53 -30.45 -21.82
CA SER A 610 7.18 -30.58 -21.24
C SER A 610 6.13 -29.88 -22.11
N GLU A 611 4.89 -30.37 -22.08
CA GLU A 611 3.74 -29.65 -22.65
C GLU A 611 3.38 -28.45 -21.75
N LEU A 612 3.42 -28.66 -20.44
CA LEU A 612 3.09 -27.67 -19.43
C LEU A 612 4.32 -27.22 -18.63
N GLU A 613 4.47 -25.91 -18.44
CA GLU A 613 5.44 -25.30 -17.54
C GLU A 613 4.84 -25.03 -16.16
N GLY A 614 5.71 -24.91 -15.16
CA GLY A 614 5.36 -24.46 -13.81
C GLY A 614 5.05 -25.57 -12.82
N PHE A 615 5.14 -26.84 -13.24
CA PHE A 615 5.00 -28.00 -12.34
C PHE A 615 6.34 -28.39 -11.71
N ALA A 616 6.35 -28.54 -10.40
CA ALA A 616 7.44 -29.15 -9.64
C ALA A 616 6.93 -30.38 -8.89
N ILE A 617 7.80 -31.37 -8.70
CA ILE A 617 7.49 -32.65 -8.04
C ILE A 617 8.61 -33.01 -7.06
N CYS A 618 8.29 -33.65 -5.94
CA CYS A 618 9.28 -34.14 -4.98
C CYS A 618 8.92 -35.53 -4.44
N GLY A 619 9.93 -36.22 -3.91
CA GLY A 619 9.77 -37.46 -3.14
C GLY A 619 9.75 -37.18 -1.64
N GLU A 620 9.88 -38.25 -0.84
CA GLU A 620 9.93 -38.17 0.63
C GLU A 620 11.08 -37.32 1.17
N ASP A 621 12.13 -37.10 0.38
CA ASP A 621 13.28 -36.26 0.74
C ASP A 621 13.00 -34.75 0.63
N GLN A 622 11.80 -34.38 0.15
CA GLN A 622 11.32 -33.01 -0.03
C GLN A 622 12.20 -32.16 -0.96
N LYS A 623 13.00 -32.79 -1.83
CA LYS A 623 13.79 -32.08 -2.82
C LYS A 623 12.97 -31.87 -4.09
N TRP A 624 12.58 -30.63 -4.32
CA TRP A 624 11.80 -30.24 -5.49
C TRP A 624 12.62 -30.32 -6.78
N LYS A 625 11.99 -30.87 -7.82
CA LYS A 625 12.50 -30.92 -9.20
C LYS A 625 11.44 -30.38 -10.14
N TRP A 626 11.85 -29.68 -11.20
CA TRP A 626 10.94 -29.37 -12.28
C TRP A 626 10.43 -30.68 -12.91
N ALA A 627 9.16 -30.71 -13.26
CA ALA A 627 8.50 -31.89 -13.76
C ALA A 627 8.13 -31.75 -15.24
N GLU A 628 8.06 -32.89 -15.90
CA GLU A 628 7.31 -33.02 -17.15
C GLU A 628 5.82 -33.15 -16.81
N ALA A 629 4.99 -32.41 -17.52
CA ALA A 629 3.55 -32.39 -17.32
C ALA A 629 2.79 -32.39 -18.64
N THR A 630 1.77 -33.25 -18.74
CA THR A 630 0.94 -33.45 -19.95
C THR A 630 -0.54 -33.49 -19.61
N ILE A 631 -1.38 -32.93 -20.47
CA ILE A 631 -2.83 -32.94 -20.32
C ILE A 631 -3.38 -34.31 -20.77
N GLN A 632 -4.22 -34.92 -19.93
CA GLN A 632 -4.97 -36.13 -20.25
C GLN A 632 -6.45 -35.94 -19.86
N GLY A 633 -7.28 -35.57 -20.83
CA GLY A 633 -8.67 -35.17 -20.57
C GLY A 633 -8.71 -33.93 -19.69
N ASP A 634 -9.46 -34.00 -18.59
CA ASP A 634 -9.56 -32.92 -17.58
C ASP A 634 -8.55 -33.10 -16.43
N THR A 635 -7.52 -33.92 -16.64
CA THR A 635 -6.44 -34.15 -15.66
C THR A 635 -5.09 -33.78 -16.24
N VAL A 636 -4.11 -33.56 -15.35
CA VAL A 636 -2.70 -33.39 -15.72
C VAL A 636 -1.89 -34.52 -15.12
N ILE A 637 -1.01 -35.12 -15.92
CA ILE A 637 -0.03 -36.11 -15.47
C ILE A 637 1.30 -35.43 -15.27
N VAL A 638 1.89 -35.59 -14.10
CA VAL A 638 3.15 -34.97 -13.69
C VAL A 638 4.15 -36.05 -13.31
N SER A 639 5.38 -35.97 -13.84
CA SER A 639 6.45 -36.93 -13.53
C SER A 639 7.84 -36.30 -13.67
N SER A 640 8.84 -36.90 -13.02
CA SER A 640 10.24 -36.55 -13.22
C SER A 640 11.12 -37.80 -13.07
N PRO A 641 12.06 -38.06 -14.01
CA PRO A 641 13.01 -39.17 -13.87
C PRO A 641 13.86 -39.09 -12.59
N ASP A 642 14.08 -37.88 -12.08
CA ASP A 642 14.82 -37.62 -10.83
C ASP A 642 13.99 -37.97 -9.57
N VAL A 643 12.69 -38.20 -9.71
CA VAL A 643 11.74 -38.43 -8.61
C VAL A 643 10.90 -39.69 -8.88
N PRO A 644 11.49 -40.90 -8.74
CA PRO A 644 10.81 -42.16 -9.07
C PRO A 644 9.72 -42.57 -8.06
N LYS A 645 9.64 -41.89 -6.91
CA LYS A 645 8.62 -42.12 -5.86
C LYS A 645 8.04 -40.78 -5.41
N PRO A 646 7.18 -40.16 -6.23
CA PRO A 646 6.67 -38.84 -5.92
C PRO A 646 5.64 -38.88 -4.78
N VAL A 647 5.69 -37.85 -3.93
CA VAL A 647 4.75 -37.68 -2.81
C VAL A 647 3.98 -36.36 -2.87
N ALA A 648 4.50 -35.36 -3.60
CA ALA A 648 3.85 -34.07 -3.73
C ALA A 648 4.17 -33.37 -5.05
N VAL A 649 3.26 -32.48 -5.46
CA VAL A 649 3.33 -31.63 -6.64
C VAL A 649 3.03 -30.18 -6.24
N ARG A 650 3.70 -29.24 -6.90
CA ARG A 650 3.44 -27.80 -6.83
C ARG A 650 3.23 -27.26 -8.24
N TYR A 651 2.32 -26.29 -8.39
CA TYR A 651 2.10 -25.58 -9.64
C TYR A 651 2.26 -24.07 -9.43
N ALA A 652 3.04 -23.43 -10.31
CA ALA A 652 3.31 -21.99 -10.31
C ALA A 652 3.83 -21.46 -8.95
N TRP A 653 4.59 -22.30 -8.22
CA TRP A 653 5.11 -22.00 -6.89
C TRP A 653 6.44 -21.21 -6.95
N ALA A 654 6.35 -19.95 -7.36
CA ALA A 654 7.47 -19.01 -7.41
C ALA A 654 6.99 -17.55 -7.33
N ASN A 655 7.91 -16.58 -7.20
CA ASN A 655 7.54 -15.16 -7.22
C ASN A 655 7.06 -14.72 -8.62
N SER A 656 7.80 -15.09 -9.67
CA SER A 656 7.42 -14.95 -11.08
C SER A 656 7.54 -16.30 -11.79
N PRO A 657 6.55 -17.21 -11.64
CA PRO A 657 6.59 -18.52 -12.27
C PRO A 657 6.48 -18.41 -13.80
N LEU A 658 7.17 -19.30 -14.50
CA LEU A 658 6.82 -19.63 -15.89
C LEU A 658 5.74 -20.71 -15.84
N CYS A 659 4.54 -20.40 -16.32
CA CYS A 659 3.40 -21.30 -16.26
C CYS A 659 2.44 -21.04 -17.43
N ASN A 660 1.72 -22.08 -17.89
CA ASN A 660 0.88 -21.98 -19.08
C ASN A 660 -0.39 -22.86 -19.08
N LEU A 661 -0.82 -23.36 -17.92
CA LEU A 661 -2.06 -24.13 -17.82
C LEU A 661 -3.25 -23.17 -17.75
N THR A 662 -4.22 -23.37 -18.63
CA THR A 662 -5.46 -22.60 -18.70
C THR A 662 -6.64 -23.54 -18.94
N ASN A 663 -7.87 -23.07 -18.73
CA ASN A 663 -9.03 -23.70 -19.36
C ASN A 663 -9.25 -23.14 -20.78
N ARG A 664 -10.19 -23.68 -21.55
CA ARG A 664 -10.51 -23.18 -22.90
C ARG A 664 -11.08 -21.78 -22.95
N ALA A 665 -11.57 -21.24 -21.82
CA ALA A 665 -11.94 -19.84 -21.71
C ALA A 665 -10.74 -18.89 -21.63
N GLY A 666 -9.51 -19.42 -21.57
CA GLY A 666 -8.27 -18.66 -21.48
C GLY A 666 -7.95 -18.18 -20.06
N LEU A 667 -8.66 -18.67 -19.03
CA LEU A 667 -8.39 -18.32 -17.64
C LEU A 667 -7.28 -19.20 -17.06
N PRO A 668 -6.26 -18.61 -16.41
CA PRO A 668 -5.11 -19.34 -15.88
C PRO A 668 -5.48 -20.26 -14.71
N ALA A 669 -4.79 -21.38 -14.61
CA ALA A 669 -4.89 -22.26 -13.45
C ALA A 669 -4.41 -21.55 -12.18
N VAL A 670 -5.11 -21.79 -11.09
CA VAL A 670 -4.79 -21.24 -9.76
C VAL A 670 -3.49 -21.90 -9.26
N PRO A 671 -2.47 -21.15 -8.81
CA PRO A 671 -1.29 -21.72 -8.15
C PRO A 671 -1.68 -22.59 -6.96
N PHE A 672 -1.01 -23.73 -6.79
CA PHE A 672 -1.32 -24.67 -5.70
C PHE A 672 -0.10 -25.48 -5.28
N ARG A 673 -0.23 -26.11 -4.10
CA ARG A 673 0.64 -27.18 -3.62
C ARG A 673 -0.20 -28.35 -3.12
N THR A 674 0.34 -29.55 -3.16
CA THR A 674 -0.32 -30.75 -2.60
C THR A 674 0.32 -31.23 -1.30
N ASP A 675 1.42 -30.62 -0.88
CA ASP A 675 2.10 -30.91 0.39
C ASP A 675 1.52 -30.11 1.56
N ASP A 676 1.73 -30.63 2.77
CA ASP A 676 1.46 -29.97 4.04
C ASP A 676 2.75 -29.46 4.72
N PHE A 677 3.86 -29.38 3.98
CA PHE A 677 5.15 -28.99 4.54
C PHE A 677 5.10 -27.57 5.15
N PRO A 678 5.87 -27.30 6.23
CA PRO A 678 5.85 -25.99 6.87
C PRO A 678 6.19 -24.85 5.89
N PRO A 679 5.33 -23.81 5.80
CA PRO A 679 5.63 -22.65 4.98
C PRO A 679 6.79 -21.84 5.55
N ILE A 680 7.57 -21.18 4.68
CA ILE A 680 8.71 -20.34 5.06
C ILE A 680 8.30 -19.08 5.82
N THR A 681 7.03 -18.68 5.76
CA THR A 681 6.49 -17.54 6.51
C THR A 681 5.79 -17.93 7.82
N LEU A 682 5.76 -19.21 8.21
CA LEU A 682 5.03 -19.72 9.39
C LEU A 682 5.31 -18.92 10.67
N ASN A 683 6.57 -18.58 10.92
CA ASN A 683 7.01 -17.91 12.15
C ASN A 683 7.18 -16.39 12.02
N ARG A 684 6.75 -15.79 10.89
CA ARG A 684 6.88 -14.35 10.64
C ARG A 684 5.57 -13.66 11.01
N LYS A 685 5.62 -12.74 11.98
CA LYS A 685 4.46 -12.06 12.56
C LYS A 685 4.50 -10.54 12.36
N PHE A 686 3.32 -9.92 12.41
CA PHE A 686 3.08 -8.49 12.20
C PHE A 686 3.92 -7.62 13.13
#